data_AF-A0A2T1EER7-F1
#
_entry.id   AF-A0A2T1EER7-F1
#
_cell.length_a   1.000
_cell.length_b   1.000
_cell.length_c   1.000
_cell.angle_alpha   90.00
_cell.angle_beta   90.00
_cell.angle_gamma   90.00
#
_symmetry.space_group_name_H-M   'P 1'
#
loop_
_entity.id
_entity.type
_entity.pdbx_description
1 polymer ?
#
loop_
_entity_poly.entity_id
_entity_poly.type
_entity_poly.pdbx_seq_one_letter_code
_entity_poly.pdbx_strand_id
1 'polypeptide(L)'
;MFKSRLLIFILLLVSVFLLTQYGVEQEGNKTKPVHYANAPGQIIKADSKIANPLKADLRFPADAGIFNVTDYGANPDDGIDDTAKLQLAISSALKSKSRYSAMPFIYFPKGTYNVSEQLESRTGRGGWSDGWRAGMILVGESQHKTVLKLSDNLAPFSDPNNPRAVIKTGSEQDTKSNPSGSGNRAFRHSIYNMTIDVGRGNSGAVGIDYLANNRGAIEDITIRSSNGEGFAGFLMKRYGTGPALIKNAIVEGFDYGVWISNYEYSMTFEHLMLNNQKVAGIYNKDNVLFIRDLVSINSVPAIEMVSSNGQITLIDGNLSNGSLDNAAIVNKGKMFIRNVTSVGYGKIVDERTKADRDIKGGASAIKVKEYVSHNIQSLFDSPQHSLNLPIEETPEFHTNDFNQWENVVSHGATPDKRSDDDTDAIQAAIDAGKPIIYLPRGVYHVSQTIVVRSNVRKIIGMQSAIQKQKGFKGNELIRFEGGSPEGTILEHLRLGGIIEHASSKSLAIRHADIGGYRNTTSGKGKLFIEDVIGASYQIKGPQKVWARQLNAEFGKVSLIKNKGGTVWILGMKTEGRVTAIETVRGTTELIGALLYPLHNVPMSIPAFINDEGRVTLSYAVSGQQYLSQIKERRGGQWRALSNKNVPSRGHGSNVPLYVGLEQSSHNGDECCKKS
;
A
#
# COMPACT_ATOMS: atom_id res chain seq x y z
N MET A 1 40.46 51.91 -10.96
CA MET A 1 40.84 52.93 -9.95
C MET A 1 41.02 52.24 -8.59
N PHE A 2 41.67 52.91 -7.63
CA PHE A 2 41.86 52.64 -6.19
C PHE A 2 40.91 51.64 -5.49
N LYS A 3 41.23 50.95 -4.38
CA LYS A 3 42.43 50.50 -3.59
C LYS A 3 41.81 49.55 -2.51
N SER A 4 42.24 48.35 -2.09
CA SER A 4 43.54 47.67 -1.86
C SER A 4 44.06 47.70 -0.39
N ARG A 5 43.84 46.57 0.35
CA ARG A 5 44.58 46.12 1.58
C ARG A 5 44.28 46.93 2.88
N LEU A 6 44.72 46.60 4.13
CA LEU A 6 45.92 45.88 4.62
C LEU A 6 45.87 45.52 6.16
N LEU A 7 46.25 44.28 6.58
CA LEU A 7 47.01 43.78 7.80
C LEU A 7 46.69 44.27 9.27
N ILE A 8 47.16 43.74 10.45
CA ILE A 8 47.50 42.44 11.16
C ILE A 8 47.48 42.76 12.72
N PHE A 9 47.63 41.76 13.61
CA PHE A 9 48.27 41.73 14.97
C PHE A 9 47.34 41.72 16.23
N ILE A 10 47.69 41.12 17.41
CA ILE A 10 48.29 39.78 17.76
C ILE A 10 48.33 39.55 19.31
N LEU A 11 48.27 38.28 19.79
CA LEU A 11 48.66 37.71 21.12
C LEU A 11 47.95 38.20 22.44
N LEU A 12 47.53 37.35 23.40
CA LEU A 12 48.23 36.66 24.55
C LEU A 12 48.63 37.61 25.74
N LEU A 13 48.75 37.24 27.03
CA LEU A 13 48.77 35.94 27.78
C LEU A 13 48.40 36.13 29.30
N VAL A 14 47.68 35.17 29.91
CA VAL A 14 47.77 34.58 31.29
C VAL A 14 48.20 35.36 32.56
N SER A 15 47.49 35.14 33.70
CA SER A 15 48.02 34.74 35.05
C SER A 15 46.90 34.61 36.12
N VAL A 16 47.05 33.94 37.29
CA VAL A 16 47.44 32.52 37.60
C VAL A 16 47.20 32.18 39.11
N PHE A 17 46.44 31.11 39.42
CA PHE A 17 46.37 30.37 40.72
C PHE A 17 45.96 31.17 42.01
N LEU A 18 45.79 30.61 43.23
CA LEU A 18 46.10 29.27 43.82
C LEU A 18 45.06 28.85 44.92
N LEU A 19 44.94 27.52 45.15
CA LEU A 19 44.40 26.71 46.29
C LEU A 19 43.95 27.40 47.61
N THR A 20 42.96 26.90 48.39
CA THR A 20 42.85 25.58 49.12
C THR A 20 41.37 25.32 49.58
N GLN A 21 40.85 24.17 50.09
CA GLN A 21 41.29 22.78 50.34
C GLN A 21 40.07 21.82 50.61
N TYR A 22 40.34 20.51 50.73
CA TYR A 22 39.62 19.39 51.40
C TYR A 22 38.08 19.17 51.34
N GLY A 23 37.75 17.92 50.94
CA GLY A 23 36.49 17.21 51.19
C GLY A 23 36.50 15.87 50.45
N VAL A 24 36.57 14.74 51.15
CA VAL A 24 36.67 13.39 50.53
C VAL A 24 35.45 12.55 50.89
N GLU A 25 34.71 12.12 49.88
CA GLU A 25 33.75 11.02 49.98
C GLU A 25 33.63 10.32 48.62
N GLN A 26 33.36 9.01 48.61
CA GLN A 26 33.17 8.24 47.37
C GLN A 26 31.68 8.01 47.10
N GLU A 27 31.18 8.40 45.94
CA GLU A 27 30.00 7.78 45.34
C GLU A 27 30.20 7.52 43.84
N GLY A 28 29.59 6.43 43.36
CA GLY A 28 29.77 5.95 41.99
C GLY A 28 29.00 6.79 40.97
N ASN A 29 29.73 7.40 40.02
CA ASN A 29 29.17 8.31 39.02
C ASN A 29 28.34 7.58 37.94
N LYS A 30 27.12 7.17 38.29
CA LYS A 30 26.08 6.75 37.34
C LYS A 30 25.56 7.96 36.59
N THR A 31 25.96 8.12 35.33
CA THR A 31 25.37 9.10 34.41
C THR A 31 23.86 8.87 34.30
N LYS A 32 23.06 9.79 34.84
CA LYS A 32 21.59 9.70 34.81
C LYS A 32 21.09 9.83 33.36
N PRO A 33 20.20 8.94 32.88
CA PRO A 33 19.58 9.12 31.58
C PRO A 33 18.68 10.37 31.60
N VAL A 34 18.74 11.16 30.51
CA VAL A 34 17.82 12.29 30.32
C VAL A 34 16.44 11.72 29.99
N HIS A 35 15.51 11.80 30.94
CA HIS A 35 14.14 11.32 30.77
C HIS A 35 13.36 12.24 29.83
N TYR A 36 13.29 11.87 28.54
CA TYR A 36 12.28 12.36 27.61
C TYR A 36 10.92 11.74 27.95
N ALA A 37 10.28 12.24 29.01
CA ALA A 37 9.05 11.71 29.58
C ALA A 37 7.78 12.18 28.83
N ASN A 38 7.69 11.85 27.53
CA ASN A 38 6.41 11.86 26.81
C ASN A 38 5.80 10.46 26.89
N ALA A 39 4.74 10.30 27.68
CA ALA A 39 4.10 9.00 27.90
C ALA A 39 3.30 8.54 26.66
N PRO A 40 3.49 7.30 26.16
CA PRO A 40 2.73 6.77 25.04
C PRO A 40 1.32 6.34 25.50
N GLY A 41 0.37 7.26 25.56
CA GLY A 41 -1.00 6.90 25.98
C GLY A 41 -2.02 8.02 26.19
N GLN A 42 -2.37 8.78 25.13
CA GLN A 42 -3.60 9.59 25.00
C GLN A 42 -3.67 10.16 23.56
N ILE A 43 -4.74 10.06 22.76
CA ILE A 43 -5.99 9.30 22.87
C ILE A 43 -6.21 8.54 21.55
N ILE A 44 -6.00 7.22 21.53
CA ILE A 44 -6.53 6.37 20.46
C ILE A 44 -8.01 6.12 20.79
N LYS A 45 -8.93 6.58 19.93
CA LYS A 45 -10.35 6.24 20.06
C LYS A 45 -10.55 4.75 19.77
N ALA A 46 -11.47 4.12 20.51
CA ALA A 46 -11.70 2.67 20.54
C ALA A 46 -12.07 1.99 19.19
N ASP A 47 -12.28 2.77 18.12
CA ASP A 47 -12.66 2.27 16.79
C ASP A 47 -11.47 2.14 15.81
N SER A 48 -10.32 2.78 16.07
CA SER A 48 -9.15 2.71 15.17
C SER A 48 -8.43 1.37 15.32
N LYS A 49 -8.04 0.77 14.19
CA LYS A 49 -7.34 -0.51 14.15
C LYS A 49 -5.82 -0.36 14.11
N ILE A 50 -5.30 0.86 14.13
CA ILE A 50 -3.91 1.14 14.53
C ILE A 50 -3.74 1.00 16.06
N ALA A 51 -4.17 -0.14 16.58
CA ALA A 51 -3.50 -0.74 17.72
C ALA A 51 -2.06 -1.08 17.29
N ASN A 52 -1.14 -1.15 18.24
CA ASN A 52 0.26 -1.48 17.99
C ASN A 52 0.62 -2.87 18.55
N PRO A 53 -0.07 -3.97 18.18
CA PRO A 53 0.35 -5.30 18.58
C PRO A 53 1.63 -5.64 17.84
N LEU A 54 2.68 -6.00 18.59
CA LEU A 54 3.94 -6.44 18.03
C LEU A 54 3.68 -7.57 17.03
N LYS A 55 3.92 -7.31 15.73
CA LYS A 55 3.86 -8.34 14.70
C LYS A 55 4.82 -9.48 15.06
N ALA A 56 4.48 -10.70 14.65
CA ALA A 56 5.38 -11.83 14.78
C ALA A 56 6.67 -11.55 13.99
N ASP A 57 7.83 -11.86 14.57
CA ASP A 57 9.09 -11.74 13.85
C ASP A 57 9.04 -12.56 12.55
N LEU A 58 9.47 -12.00 11.42
CA LEU A 58 9.43 -12.68 10.12
C LEU A 58 10.74 -13.43 9.87
N ARG A 59 10.81 -14.70 10.29
CA ARG A 59 11.93 -15.61 9.96
C ARG A 59 11.53 -16.63 8.90
N PHE A 60 12.52 -17.13 8.16
CA PHE A 60 12.34 -18.08 7.06
C PHE A 60 13.32 -19.25 7.18
N PRO A 61 12.98 -20.45 6.64
CA PRO A 61 13.93 -21.55 6.48
C PRO A 61 15.18 -21.15 5.67
N ALA A 62 16.35 -21.71 6.02
CA ALA A 62 17.62 -21.34 5.39
C ALA A 62 17.68 -21.69 3.89
N ASP A 63 16.93 -22.70 3.47
CA ASP A 63 16.76 -23.20 2.11
C ASP A 63 15.66 -22.47 1.30
N ALA A 64 15.01 -21.44 1.87
CA ALA A 64 13.98 -20.64 1.18
C ALA A 64 14.51 -19.81 -0.01
N GLY A 65 15.83 -19.59 -0.12
CA GLY A 65 16.45 -18.79 -1.19
C GLY A 65 16.41 -17.28 -0.97
N ILE A 66 16.32 -16.84 0.29
CA ILE A 66 16.46 -15.43 0.71
C ILE A 66 17.93 -14.96 0.58
N PHE A 67 18.13 -13.65 0.47
CA PHE A 67 19.46 -13.02 0.45
C PHE A 67 19.64 -12.24 1.76
N ASN A 68 20.34 -12.81 2.73
CA ASN A 68 20.58 -12.16 4.02
C ASN A 68 21.70 -11.11 3.90
N VAL A 69 21.49 -9.91 4.44
CA VAL A 69 22.46 -8.80 4.34
C VAL A 69 23.78 -9.09 5.05
N THR A 70 23.79 -9.94 6.08
CA THR A 70 25.03 -10.32 6.79
C THR A 70 25.98 -11.12 5.89
N ASP A 71 25.45 -11.84 4.91
CA ASP A 71 26.24 -12.62 3.95
C ASP A 71 27.01 -11.72 2.96
N TYR A 72 26.63 -10.44 2.91
CA TYR A 72 27.31 -9.35 2.19
C TYR A 72 28.17 -8.47 3.12
N GLY A 73 28.35 -8.87 4.38
CA GLY A 73 29.19 -8.21 5.38
C GLY A 73 28.51 -7.10 6.17
N ALA A 74 27.19 -6.91 6.05
CA ALA A 74 26.45 -6.02 6.95
C ALA A 74 26.49 -6.57 8.40
N ASN A 75 26.71 -5.69 9.38
CA ASN A 75 26.96 -6.09 10.76
C ASN A 75 26.23 -5.14 11.71
N PRO A 76 25.00 -5.46 12.14
CA PRO A 76 24.19 -4.53 12.91
C PRO A 76 24.75 -4.30 14.32
N ASP A 77 24.38 -3.15 14.89
CA ASP A 77 24.71 -2.69 16.25
C ASP A 77 26.21 -2.44 16.54
N ASP A 78 27.11 -2.56 15.56
CA ASP A 78 28.55 -2.27 15.73
C ASP A 78 28.93 -0.77 15.63
N GLY A 79 28.00 0.07 15.16
CA GLY A 79 28.19 1.51 14.97
C GLY A 79 28.93 1.92 13.68
N ILE A 80 29.26 0.96 12.82
CA ILE A 80 29.95 1.17 11.53
C ILE A 80 28.93 1.39 10.41
N ASP A 81 29.34 2.09 9.36
CA ASP A 81 28.55 2.29 8.15
C ASP A 81 28.43 0.99 7.33
N ASP A 82 27.19 0.58 7.09
CA ASP A 82 26.82 -0.61 6.33
C ASP A 82 26.37 -0.32 4.89
N THR A 83 26.31 0.96 4.46
CA THR A 83 25.72 1.40 3.19
C THR A 83 26.23 0.62 1.99
N ALA A 84 27.55 0.45 1.90
CA ALA A 84 28.18 -0.26 0.79
C ALA A 84 27.84 -1.77 0.75
N LYS A 85 27.74 -2.40 1.93
CA LYS A 85 27.40 -3.83 2.09
C LYS A 85 25.91 -4.06 1.76
N LEU A 86 25.03 -3.19 2.25
CA LEU A 86 23.59 -3.22 1.94
C LEU A 86 23.33 -2.96 0.45
N GLN A 87 24.02 -1.99 -0.16
CA GLN A 87 23.92 -1.74 -1.59
C GLN A 87 24.49 -2.89 -2.43
N LEU A 88 25.48 -3.64 -1.93
CA LEU A 88 25.98 -4.87 -2.55
C LEU A 88 24.96 -6.02 -2.48
N ALA A 89 24.24 -6.16 -1.36
CA ALA A 89 23.13 -7.11 -1.22
C ALA A 89 21.99 -6.78 -2.21
N ILE A 90 21.52 -5.52 -2.21
CA ILE A 90 20.47 -5.01 -3.11
C ILE A 90 20.88 -5.20 -4.58
N SER A 91 22.07 -4.73 -4.97
CA SER A 91 22.54 -4.85 -6.35
C SER A 91 22.77 -6.31 -6.77
N SER A 92 23.06 -7.21 -5.83
CA SER A 92 23.17 -8.65 -6.09
C SER A 92 21.81 -9.34 -6.27
N ALA A 93 20.82 -9.01 -5.44
CA ALA A 93 19.44 -9.47 -5.60
C ALA A 93 18.86 -9.06 -6.97
N LEU A 94 19.16 -7.84 -7.41
CA LEU A 94 18.64 -7.23 -8.63
C LEU A 94 19.45 -7.55 -9.90
N LYS A 95 20.37 -8.54 -9.87
CA LYS A 95 21.19 -8.95 -11.04
C LYS A 95 20.37 -9.51 -12.21
N SER A 96 19.14 -9.98 -11.96
CA SER A 96 18.23 -10.43 -13.03
C SER A 96 17.85 -9.28 -13.96
N LYS A 97 17.91 -9.54 -15.28
CA LYS A 97 17.45 -8.59 -16.31
C LYS A 97 15.94 -8.67 -16.60
N SER A 98 15.21 -9.52 -15.88
CA SER A 98 13.77 -9.71 -16.06
C SER A 98 13.01 -9.42 -14.78
N ARG A 99 12.24 -8.32 -14.76
CA ARG A 99 11.32 -7.94 -13.67
C ARG A 99 10.26 -9.00 -13.33
N TYR A 100 10.16 -10.09 -14.11
CA TYR A 100 9.23 -11.19 -13.92
C TYR A 100 9.85 -12.44 -13.28
N SER A 101 11.18 -12.49 -13.06
CA SER A 101 11.84 -13.59 -12.34
C SER A 101 11.46 -13.62 -10.85
N ALA A 102 11.81 -14.71 -10.17
CA ALA A 102 11.73 -14.80 -8.72
C ALA A 102 12.86 -13.96 -8.10
N MET A 103 12.54 -12.73 -7.67
CA MET A 103 13.50 -11.86 -6.98
C MET A 103 13.61 -12.29 -5.50
N PRO A 104 14.81 -12.44 -4.93
CA PRO A 104 14.94 -12.83 -3.52
C PRO A 104 14.42 -11.73 -2.60
N PHE A 105 13.94 -12.13 -1.42
CA PHE A 105 13.85 -11.20 -0.30
C PHE A 105 15.26 -10.80 0.14
N ILE A 106 15.51 -9.50 0.25
CA ILE A 106 16.71 -8.94 0.84
C ILE A 106 16.42 -8.82 2.33
N TYR A 107 16.93 -9.79 3.11
CA TYR A 107 16.53 -10.03 4.49
C TYR A 107 17.48 -9.35 5.47
N PHE A 108 16.92 -8.63 6.44
CA PHE A 108 17.62 -7.93 7.50
C PHE A 108 17.27 -8.57 8.85
N PRO A 109 18.18 -9.38 9.44
CA PRO A 109 18.10 -9.78 10.84
C PRO A 109 17.90 -8.59 11.80
N LYS A 110 17.55 -8.87 13.05
CA LYS A 110 17.48 -7.82 14.09
C LYS A 110 18.82 -7.09 14.31
N GLY A 111 18.69 -5.82 14.65
CA GLY A 111 19.73 -4.89 15.05
C GLY A 111 19.72 -3.59 14.24
N THR A 112 20.66 -2.70 14.53
CA THR A 112 20.77 -1.35 13.95
C THR A 112 21.83 -1.29 12.85
N TYR A 113 21.41 -1.13 11.60
CA TYR A 113 22.28 -0.95 10.44
C TYR A 113 22.46 0.55 10.20
N ASN A 114 23.68 1.08 10.37
CA ASN A 114 23.95 2.51 10.16
C ASN A 114 24.27 2.79 8.69
N VAL A 115 23.79 3.91 8.16
CA VAL A 115 24.06 4.34 6.79
C VAL A 115 24.35 5.85 6.71
N SER A 116 25.12 6.25 5.71
CA SER A 116 25.41 7.66 5.38
C SER A 116 25.05 8.04 3.95
N GLU A 117 24.60 7.09 3.14
CA GLU A 117 24.07 7.35 1.78
C GLU A 117 22.73 6.64 1.51
N GLN A 118 22.10 7.06 0.42
CA GLN A 118 20.83 6.53 -0.09
C GLN A 118 21.01 5.12 -0.67
N LEU A 119 20.24 4.16 -0.20
CA LEU A 119 20.12 2.83 -0.81
C LEU A 119 19.18 2.90 -2.03
N GLU A 120 19.70 2.56 -3.21
CA GLU A 120 18.98 2.62 -4.50
C GLU A 120 18.62 1.21 -5.01
N SER A 121 17.41 1.03 -5.58
CA SER A 121 17.00 -0.21 -6.26
C SER A 121 17.70 -0.37 -7.63
N ARG A 122 19.02 -0.52 -7.59
CA ARG A 122 19.92 -0.21 -8.70
C ARG A 122 21.14 -1.13 -8.69
N THR A 123 21.60 -1.55 -9.87
CA THR A 123 22.74 -2.48 -10.03
C THR A 123 24.06 -1.79 -10.39
N GLY A 124 24.12 -0.47 -10.32
CA GLY A 124 25.25 0.36 -10.79
C GLY A 124 24.77 1.67 -11.42
N ARG A 125 25.69 2.58 -11.78
CA ARG A 125 25.35 3.85 -12.44
C ARG A 125 25.64 3.75 -13.95
N GLY A 126 24.77 4.33 -14.79
CA GLY A 126 24.83 4.19 -16.24
C GLY A 126 24.36 2.83 -16.76
N GLY A 127 24.46 2.62 -18.08
CA GLY A 127 23.98 1.40 -18.75
C GLY A 127 22.46 1.36 -18.93
N TRP A 128 21.90 0.17 -19.17
CA TRP A 128 20.46 0.03 -19.45
C TRP A 128 19.61 0.46 -18.23
N SER A 129 18.65 1.35 -18.52
CA SER A 129 17.85 2.08 -17.54
C SER A 129 18.67 2.80 -16.46
N ASP A 130 19.88 3.27 -16.79
CA ASP A 130 20.83 3.87 -15.82
C ASP A 130 21.23 2.94 -14.65
N GLY A 131 20.96 1.63 -14.79
CA GLY A 131 21.14 0.62 -13.76
C GLY A 131 19.94 0.40 -12.84
N TRP A 132 18.85 1.17 -12.95
CA TRP A 132 17.62 0.97 -12.17
C TRP A 132 16.95 -0.37 -12.50
N ARG A 133 16.39 -1.03 -11.49
CA ARG A 133 15.66 -2.30 -11.61
C ARG A 133 14.35 -2.28 -10.83
N ALA A 134 13.42 -3.11 -11.27
CA ALA A 134 12.21 -3.48 -10.56
C ALA A 134 12.47 -4.62 -9.55
N GLY A 135 11.60 -4.76 -8.54
CA GLY A 135 11.56 -5.92 -7.65
C GLY A 135 12.53 -5.91 -6.46
N MET A 136 12.87 -4.73 -5.93
CA MET A 136 13.58 -4.63 -4.65
C MET A 136 12.60 -4.92 -3.52
N ILE A 137 12.78 -6.05 -2.85
CA ILE A 137 11.93 -6.50 -1.75
C ILE A 137 12.79 -6.57 -0.49
N LEU A 138 12.67 -5.55 0.37
CA LEU A 138 13.35 -5.49 1.66
C LEU A 138 12.45 -6.11 2.73
N VAL A 139 12.99 -7.01 3.57
CA VAL A 139 12.25 -7.67 4.65
C VAL A 139 13.06 -7.61 5.94
N GLY A 140 12.57 -6.89 6.93
CA GLY A 140 13.12 -6.96 8.28
C GLY A 140 12.59 -8.16 9.07
N GLU A 141 13.41 -8.66 10.00
CA GLU A 141 12.97 -9.64 10.99
C GLU A 141 11.89 -9.04 11.91
N SER A 142 11.93 -7.74 12.20
CA SER A 142 11.05 -7.14 13.22
C SER A 142 10.90 -5.62 13.07
N GLN A 143 9.66 -5.12 12.96
CA GLN A 143 9.34 -3.69 12.79
C GLN A 143 10.13 -2.77 13.71
N HIS A 144 10.24 -3.09 15.00
CA HIS A 144 10.88 -2.23 15.99
C HIS A 144 12.33 -2.61 16.34
N LYS A 145 12.80 -3.78 15.88
CA LYS A 145 14.14 -4.31 16.22
C LYS A 145 15.06 -4.49 15.02
N THR A 146 14.57 -4.34 13.79
CA THR A 146 15.39 -4.16 12.58
C THR A 146 15.32 -2.69 12.21
N VAL A 147 16.42 -1.96 12.42
CA VAL A 147 16.47 -0.49 12.27
C VAL A 147 17.51 -0.12 11.22
N LEU A 148 17.07 0.53 10.14
CA LEU A 148 17.96 1.21 9.20
C LEU A 148 18.10 2.66 9.64
N LYS A 149 19.29 3.05 10.11
CA LYS A 149 19.53 4.37 10.72
C LYS A 149 20.47 5.21 9.87
N LEU A 150 19.98 6.36 9.40
CA LEU A 150 20.81 7.40 8.81
C LEU A 150 21.66 8.08 9.90
N SER A 151 22.94 8.33 9.60
CA SER A 151 23.83 9.06 10.52
C SER A 151 23.45 10.52 10.67
N ASP A 152 23.78 11.12 11.82
CA ASP A 152 23.39 12.49 12.16
C ASP A 152 24.18 13.55 11.36
N ASN A 153 23.55 14.69 11.08
CA ASN A 153 24.17 15.90 10.51
C ASN A 153 24.88 15.71 9.15
N LEU A 154 24.36 14.83 8.29
CA LEU A 154 24.89 14.59 6.96
C LEU A 154 24.49 15.71 6.00
N ALA A 155 25.42 16.59 5.63
CA ALA A 155 25.17 17.70 4.71
C ALA A 155 24.39 17.34 3.41
N PRO A 156 24.60 16.16 2.76
CA PRO A 156 23.78 15.72 1.61
C PRO A 156 22.31 15.41 1.90
N PHE A 157 21.90 15.50 3.17
CA PHE A 157 20.55 15.31 3.69
C PHE A 157 20.07 16.52 4.52
N SER A 158 20.78 17.66 4.50
CA SER A 158 20.45 18.88 5.27
C SER A 158 19.89 20.02 4.40
N ASP A 159 19.51 19.77 3.14
CA ASP A 159 18.86 20.76 2.25
C ASP A 159 17.43 20.34 1.87
N PRO A 160 16.38 20.95 2.46
CA PRO A 160 14.98 20.74 2.10
C PRO A 160 14.62 21.07 0.64
N ASN A 161 15.44 21.83 -0.08
CA ASN A 161 15.22 22.16 -1.50
C ASN A 161 15.66 21.02 -2.44
N ASN A 162 16.65 20.24 -2.01
CA ASN A 162 17.19 19.07 -2.73
C ASN A 162 17.07 17.79 -1.86
N PRO A 163 15.86 17.39 -1.45
CA PRO A 163 15.68 16.36 -0.45
C PRO A 163 16.15 14.98 -0.92
N ARG A 164 16.81 14.24 -0.01
CA ARG A 164 17.48 12.96 -0.30
C ARG A 164 16.91 11.86 0.60
N ALA A 165 16.65 10.67 0.03
CA ALA A 165 16.01 9.58 0.77
C ALA A 165 17.02 8.59 1.37
N VAL A 166 16.66 7.92 2.47
CA VAL A 166 17.40 6.76 2.98
C VAL A 166 17.22 5.57 2.04
N ILE A 167 15.99 5.33 1.57
CA ILE A 167 15.68 4.29 0.58
C ILE A 167 15.04 4.93 -0.67
N LYS A 168 15.53 4.56 -1.86
CA LYS A 168 14.98 5.00 -3.15
C LYS A 168 14.75 3.83 -4.10
N THR A 169 13.47 3.55 -4.34
CA THR A 169 13.01 2.62 -5.39
C THR A 169 13.02 3.30 -6.77
N GLY A 170 12.93 2.57 -7.87
CA GLY A 170 12.98 3.16 -9.21
C GLY A 170 12.41 2.29 -10.33
N SER A 171 11.96 2.94 -11.40
CA SER A 171 11.43 2.30 -12.60
C SER A 171 12.52 1.93 -13.60
N GLU A 172 12.32 0.79 -14.23
CA GLU A 172 13.02 0.44 -15.48
C GLU A 172 12.50 1.28 -16.65
N GLN A 173 13.35 1.55 -17.64
CA GLN A 173 13.01 2.23 -18.89
C GLN A 173 13.81 1.59 -20.05
N ASP A 174 13.22 1.49 -21.25
CA ASP A 174 13.85 0.84 -22.42
C ASP A 174 14.87 1.78 -23.11
N THR A 175 15.74 2.41 -22.32
CA THR A 175 16.68 3.45 -22.72
C THR A 175 18.08 3.19 -22.14
N LYS A 176 19.11 3.85 -22.68
CA LYS A 176 20.45 3.88 -22.09
C LYS A 176 20.61 4.87 -20.92
N SER A 177 19.56 5.60 -20.57
CA SER A 177 19.57 6.54 -19.44
C SER A 177 18.17 6.77 -18.89
N ASN A 178 18.10 6.82 -17.57
CA ASN A 178 16.96 7.21 -16.74
C ASN A 178 17.52 7.77 -15.41
N PRO A 179 18.10 8.98 -15.41
CA PRO A 179 18.88 9.46 -14.27
C PRO A 179 18.00 9.69 -13.03
N SER A 180 16.71 9.95 -13.24
CA SER A 180 15.72 10.15 -12.17
C SER A 180 15.19 8.84 -11.54
N GLY A 181 15.31 7.71 -12.26
CA GLY A 181 14.62 6.46 -11.92
C GLY A 181 13.10 6.55 -11.99
N SER A 182 12.52 7.52 -12.69
CA SER A 182 11.05 7.67 -12.86
C SER A 182 10.53 6.76 -13.97
N GLY A 183 9.23 6.43 -13.96
CA GLY A 183 8.60 5.60 -14.99
C GLY A 183 7.45 4.74 -14.44
N ASN A 184 6.85 3.94 -15.31
CA ASN A 184 5.68 3.11 -15.02
C ASN A 184 5.98 1.60 -14.96
N ARG A 185 7.22 1.22 -14.64
CA ARG A 185 7.73 -0.17 -14.68
C ARG A 185 8.52 -0.54 -13.43
N ALA A 186 8.29 0.16 -12.32
CA ALA A 186 8.86 -0.10 -11.01
C ALA A 186 8.13 -1.27 -10.31
N PHE A 187 8.02 -2.42 -10.99
CA PHE A 187 7.19 -3.53 -10.54
C PHE A 187 7.71 -4.18 -9.25
N ARG A 188 6.81 -4.57 -8.35
CA ARG A 188 7.06 -5.42 -7.17
C ARG A 188 8.09 -4.87 -6.17
N HIS A 189 8.32 -3.55 -6.14
CA HIS A 189 9.07 -2.95 -5.04
C HIS A 189 8.26 -3.04 -3.75
N SER A 190 8.86 -3.54 -2.68
CA SER A 190 8.20 -3.68 -1.39
C SER A 190 9.17 -3.57 -0.21
N ILE A 191 8.68 -3.13 0.93
CA ILE A 191 9.46 -2.92 2.16
C ILE A 191 8.61 -3.37 3.35
N TYR A 192 9.05 -4.38 4.09
CA TYR A 192 8.26 -5.04 5.13
C TYR A 192 8.95 -5.05 6.50
N ASN A 193 8.18 -4.83 7.57
CA ASN A 193 8.54 -5.20 8.95
C ASN A 193 9.92 -4.66 9.45
N MET A 194 10.16 -3.35 9.30
CA MET A 194 11.38 -2.67 9.77
C MET A 194 11.14 -1.18 10.14
N THR A 195 12.08 -0.59 10.89
CA THR A 195 12.12 0.86 11.17
C THR A 195 13.14 1.55 10.29
N ILE A 196 12.83 2.78 9.84
CA ILE A 196 13.73 3.71 9.16
C ILE A 196 13.84 4.97 10.03
N ASP A 197 15.05 5.26 10.51
CA ASP A 197 15.35 6.40 11.37
C ASP A 197 16.24 7.38 10.60
N VAL A 198 15.78 8.62 10.39
CA VAL A 198 16.56 9.62 9.63
C VAL A 198 17.58 10.39 10.48
N GLY A 199 17.77 10.04 11.76
CA GLY A 199 18.70 10.71 12.66
C GLY A 199 18.24 12.12 13.05
N ARG A 200 19.19 13.03 13.31
CA ARG A 200 18.99 14.46 13.60
C ARG A 200 19.90 15.36 12.75
N GLY A 201 19.54 16.63 12.55
CA GLY A 201 20.30 17.58 11.72
C GLY A 201 20.13 17.37 10.20
N ASN A 202 19.30 16.41 9.82
CA ASN A 202 19.07 15.97 8.45
C ASN A 202 17.74 16.54 7.92
N SER A 203 17.62 17.87 7.92
CA SER A 203 16.39 18.60 7.58
C SER A 203 15.84 18.34 6.16
N GLY A 204 16.69 17.97 5.21
CA GLY A 204 16.33 17.53 3.86
C GLY A 204 16.13 16.02 3.71
N ALA A 205 16.23 15.23 4.79
CA ALA A 205 16.09 13.78 4.69
C ALA A 205 14.66 13.36 4.36
N VAL A 206 14.57 12.27 3.61
CA VAL A 206 13.34 11.55 3.33
C VAL A 206 13.50 10.12 3.83
N GLY A 207 12.46 9.53 4.42
CA GLY A 207 12.47 8.11 4.77
C GLY A 207 12.59 7.25 3.51
N ILE A 208 11.56 7.32 2.66
CA ILE A 208 11.48 6.53 1.42
C ILE A 208 11.04 7.42 0.24
N ASP A 209 11.86 7.51 -0.81
CA ASP A 209 11.44 7.97 -2.15
C ASP A 209 10.85 6.76 -2.87
N TYR A 210 9.52 6.62 -2.76
CA TYR A 210 8.77 5.45 -3.18
C TYR A 210 8.19 5.62 -4.59
N LEU A 211 8.40 4.59 -5.40
CA LEU A 211 7.90 4.44 -6.75
C LEU A 211 7.75 2.94 -6.99
N ALA A 212 6.50 2.47 -6.94
CA ALA A 212 6.11 1.11 -7.28
C ALA A 212 5.00 1.14 -8.33
N ASN A 213 4.91 0.08 -9.14
CA ASN A 213 3.93 -0.06 -10.22
C ASN A 213 3.33 -1.46 -10.24
N ASN A 214 2.05 -1.54 -10.61
CA ASN A 214 1.24 -2.76 -10.81
C ASN A 214 1.02 -3.63 -9.56
N ARG A 215 2.08 -3.88 -8.78
CA ARG A 215 2.14 -4.62 -7.52
C ARG A 215 3.31 -4.04 -6.72
N GLY A 216 3.19 -3.89 -5.42
CA GLY A 216 4.20 -3.34 -4.53
C GLY A 216 3.57 -2.80 -3.25
N ALA A 217 4.10 -3.19 -2.10
CA ALA A 217 3.53 -2.88 -0.79
C ALA A 217 4.60 -2.43 0.21
N ILE A 218 4.26 -1.44 1.02
CA ILE A 218 5.01 -1.10 2.24
C ILE A 218 4.13 -1.49 3.41
N GLU A 219 4.55 -2.46 4.23
CA GLU A 219 3.73 -2.96 5.35
C GLU A 219 4.52 -3.11 6.65
N ASP A 220 3.87 -2.79 7.78
CA ASP A 220 4.43 -2.90 9.13
C ASP A 220 5.73 -2.10 9.30
N ILE A 221 5.71 -0.84 8.86
CA ILE A 221 6.88 0.07 8.84
C ILE A 221 6.71 1.24 9.79
N THR A 222 7.77 1.58 10.50
CA THR A 222 7.90 2.87 11.20
C THR A 222 8.95 3.73 10.50
N ILE A 223 8.59 4.94 10.10
CA ILE A 223 9.53 5.97 9.64
C ILE A 223 9.55 7.09 10.68
N ARG A 224 10.72 7.41 11.24
CA ARG A 224 10.82 8.44 12.28
C ARG A 224 12.01 9.38 12.08
N SER A 225 11.84 10.60 12.57
CA SER A 225 12.94 11.53 12.80
C SER A 225 13.21 11.67 14.29
N SER A 226 14.46 11.47 14.71
CA SER A 226 14.86 11.47 16.12
C SER A 226 14.72 12.85 16.81
N ASN A 227 14.54 13.93 16.05
CA ASN A 227 14.23 15.29 16.55
C ASN A 227 13.09 15.99 15.79
N GLY A 228 12.35 15.25 14.95
CA GLY A 228 11.28 15.79 14.11
C GLY A 228 11.74 16.60 12.89
N GLU A 229 13.04 16.72 12.59
CA GLU A 229 13.55 17.32 11.34
C GLU A 229 13.55 16.33 10.17
N GLY A 230 13.37 16.84 8.95
CA GLY A 230 13.34 16.05 7.74
C GLY A 230 12.24 16.53 6.80
N PHE A 231 12.39 16.29 5.51
CA PHE A 231 11.48 16.76 4.49
C PHE A 231 10.20 15.93 4.44
N ALA A 232 10.29 14.60 4.28
CA ALA A 232 9.10 13.75 4.23
C ALA A 232 9.34 12.30 4.70
N GLY A 233 8.38 11.70 5.39
CA GLY A 233 8.40 10.27 5.66
C GLY A 233 8.36 9.46 4.36
N PHE A 234 7.29 9.66 3.58
CA PHE A 234 7.15 9.13 2.22
C PHE A 234 7.18 10.24 1.17
N LEU A 235 8.07 10.12 0.18
CA LEU A 235 8.14 10.98 -0.99
C LEU A 235 7.72 10.22 -2.25
N MET A 236 6.72 10.72 -2.96
CA MET A 236 6.10 10.09 -4.13
C MET A 236 5.90 11.12 -5.25
N LYS A 237 6.94 11.91 -5.55
CA LYS A 237 6.91 13.03 -6.52
C LYS A 237 7.33 12.64 -7.95
N ARG A 238 7.93 11.47 -8.16
CA ARG A 238 8.44 11.03 -9.48
C ARG A 238 7.31 10.55 -10.40
N TYR A 239 7.50 10.72 -11.71
CA TYR A 239 6.50 10.27 -12.68
C TYR A 239 6.26 8.77 -12.55
N GLY A 240 4.99 8.39 -12.46
CA GLY A 240 4.54 7.01 -12.54
C GLY A 240 4.27 6.33 -11.21
N THR A 241 4.20 7.01 -10.06
CA THR A 241 3.87 6.34 -8.79
C THR A 241 2.48 5.67 -8.80
N GLY A 242 2.45 4.35 -8.57
CA GLY A 242 1.24 3.56 -8.38
C GLY A 242 0.96 2.52 -9.47
N PRO A 243 -0.07 1.67 -9.33
CA PRO A 243 -0.77 1.40 -8.07
C PRO A 243 0.15 0.67 -7.10
N ALA A 244 0.08 1.04 -5.82
CA ALA A 244 0.78 0.38 -4.73
C ALA A 244 0.03 0.57 -3.40
N LEU A 245 0.37 -0.26 -2.42
CA LEU A 245 -0.21 -0.27 -1.08
C LEU A 245 0.79 0.29 -0.06
N ILE A 246 0.29 1.05 0.91
CA ILE A 246 1.00 1.36 2.15
C ILE A 246 0.05 1.02 3.31
N LYS A 247 0.43 0.05 4.15
CA LYS A 247 -0.44 -0.54 5.18
C LYS A 247 0.29 -0.61 6.53
N ASN A 248 -0.42 -0.42 7.64
CA ASN A 248 0.13 -0.49 9.01
C ASN A 248 1.41 0.36 9.18
N ALA A 249 1.38 1.60 8.69
CA ALA A 249 2.55 2.47 8.59
C ALA A 249 2.47 3.62 9.59
N ILE A 250 3.59 3.92 10.26
CA ILE A 250 3.72 5.01 11.23
C ILE A 250 4.76 6.00 10.71
N VAL A 251 4.43 7.30 10.71
CA VAL A 251 5.36 8.40 10.38
C VAL A 251 5.41 9.43 11.51
N GLU A 252 6.60 9.62 12.08
CA GLU A 252 6.84 10.52 13.22
C GLU A 252 7.81 11.64 12.86
N GLY A 253 7.35 12.90 12.99
CA GLY A 253 8.12 14.09 12.64
C GLY A 253 7.97 14.51 11.18
N PHE A 254 9.04 15.10 10.62
CA PHE A 254 9.13 15.64 9.25
C PHE A 254 8.25 16.88 9.00
N ASP A 255 8.52 17.60 7.90
CA ASP A 255 7.60 18.62 7.39
C ASP A 255 6.32 17.96 6.84
N TYR A 256 6.48 16.83 6.14
CA TYR A 256 5.38 16.07 5.54
C TYR A 256 5.38 14.60 5.96
N GLY A 257 4.21 14.05 6.30
CA GLY A 257 4.08 12.60 6.53
C GLY A 257 4.18 11.83 5.22
N VAL A 258 3.39 12.29 4.24
CA VAL A 258 3.38 11.86 2.84
C VAL A 258 3.38 13.10 1.94
N TRP A 259 4.33 13.22 1.02
CA TRP A 259 4.20 14.12 -0.14
C TRP A 259 4.07 13.28 -1.40
N ILE A 260 2.89 13.30 -2.02
CA ILE A 260 2.62 12.65 -3.32
C ILE A 260 2.25 13.65 -4.42
N SER A 261 2.63 13.32 -5.65
CA SER A 261 2.22 14.04 -6.86
C SER A 261 2.03 13.07 -8.04
N ASN A 262 1.63 13.60 -9.20
CA ASN A 262 1.45 12.95 -10.50
C ASN A 262 0.04 12.39 -10.73
N TYR A 263 -0.45 12.64 -11.93
CA TYR A 263 -1.84 12.47 -12.31
C TYR A 263 -2.24 10.99 -12.50
N GLU A 264 -1.30 10.06 -12.72
CA GLU A 264 -1.59 8.67 -13.08
C GLU A 264 -1.39 7.66 -11.92
N TYR A 265 -1.87 6.44 -12.18
CA TYR A 265 -1.77 5.17 -11.44
C TYR A 265 -2.25 5.07 -9.98
N SER A 266 -2.43 6.17 -9.22
CA SER A 266 -3.06 6.24 -7.87
C SER A 266 -2.38 5.46 -6.72
N MET A 267 -2.73 5.76 -5.47
CA MET A 267 -2.17 5.10 -4.28
C MET A 267 -3.24 4.68 -3.25
N THR A 268 -3.00 3.54 -2.60
CA THR A 268 -3.88 2.96 -1.57
C THR A 268 -3.19 2.96 -0.20
N PHE A 269 -3.90 3.42 0.83
CA PHE A 269 -3.43 3.51 2.20
C PHE A 269 -4.46 2.90 3.17
N GLU A 270 -3.99 2.11 4.14
CA GLU A 270 -4.84 1.58 5.21
C GLU A 270 -4.05 1.49 6.52
N HIS A 271 -4.64 1.88 7.65
CA HIS A 271 -3.96 1.89 8.96
C HIS A 271 -2.67 2.75 8.90
N LEU A 272 -2.81 4.02 8.51
CA LEU A 272 -1.71 4.99 8.42
C LEU A 272 -1.76 5.95 9.61
N MET A 273 -0.70 6.00 10.42
CA MET A 273 -0.54 6.96 11.52
C MET A 273 0.48 8.03 11.16
N LEU A 274 0.06 9.29 11.23
CA LEU A 274 0.87 10.48 10.93
C LEU A 274 0.90 11.38 12.18
N ASN A 275 2.09 11.55 12.76
CA ASN A 275 2.30 12.16 14.08
C ASN A 275 3.38 13.26 14.03
N ASN A 276 3.08 14.46 14.53
CA ASN A 276 4.02 15.59 14.68
C ASN A 276 4.69 16.09 13.38
N GLN A 277 3.94 16.16 12.27
CA GLN A 277 4.34 16.85 11.04
C GLN A 277 4.33 18.37 11.22
N LYS A 278 5.26 19.07 10.55
CA LYS A 278 5.41 20.55 10.65
C LYS A 278 4.67 21.34 9.57
N VAL A 279 4.21 20.72 8.47
CA VAL A 279 3.49 21.41 7.39
C VAL A 279 2.19 20.70 7.01
N ALA A 280 2.20 19.39 6.77
CA ALA A 280 0.97 18.61 6.55
C ALA A 280 1.16 17.10 6.79
N GLY A 281 0.10 16.41 7.23
CA GLY A 281 0.09 14.95 7.25
C GLY A 281 0.29 14.37 5.84
N ILE A 282 -0.66 14.62 4.94
CA ILE A 282 -0.61 14.22 3.53
C ILE A 282 -0.71 15.45 2.63
N TYR A 283 0.36 15.78 1.91
CA TYR A 283 0.34 16.76 0.83
C TYR A 283 0.15 16.04 -0.50
N ASN A 284 -0.96 16.31 -1.20
CA ASN A 284 -1.26 15.72 -2.50
C ASN A 284 -1.40 16.79 -3.60
N LYS A 285 -0.47 16.75 -4.54
CA LYS A 285 -0.51 17.54 -5.78
C LYS A 285 -0.90 16.65 -6.97
N ASP A 286 -2.21 16.58 -7.22
CA ASP A 286 -2.91 16.00 -8.40
C ASP A 286 -3.08 14.47 -8.52
N ASN A 287 -2.52 13.69 -7.60
CA ASN A 287 -2.74 12.23 -7.53
C ASN A 287 -4.14 11.89 -6.95
N VAL A 288 -4.49 10.62 -6.98
CA VAL A 288 -5.78 10.07 -6.56
C VAL A 288 -5.51 9.07 -5.44
N LEU A 289 -5.98 9.36 -4.22
CA LEU A 289 -5.68 8.55 -3.02
C LEU A 289 -6.93 7.89 -2.45
N PHE A 290 -6.76 6.66 -2.00
CA PHE A 290 -7.78 5.85 -1.35
C PHE A 290 -7.26 5.48 0.04
N ILE A 291 -7.97 5.92 1.08
CA ILE A 291 -7.45 5.96 2.45
C ILE A 291 -8.50 5.40 3.41
N ARG A 292 -8.09 4.48 4.29
CA ARG A 292 -8.91 3.95 5.38
C ARG A 292 -8.14 3.96 6.70
N ASP A 293 -8.80 4.32 7.80
CA ASP A 293 -8.19 4.38 9.14
C ASP A 293 -6.90 5.20 9.14
N LEU A 294 -7.01 6.45 8.67
CA LEU A 294 -5.98 7.47 8.82
C LEU A 294 -6.08 8.06 10.22
N VAL A 295 -5.02 7.90 11.03
CA VAL A 295 -4.86 8.60 12.30
C VAL A 295 -3.87 9.75 12.08
N SER A 296 -4.33 10.99 12.27
CA SER A 296 -3.47 12.18 12.22
C SER A 296 -3.47 12.85 13.59
N ILE A 297 -2.28 13.05 14.16
CA ILE A 297 -2.04 13.72 15.45
C ILE A 297 -1.16 14.93 15.16
N ASN A 298 -1.77 16.03 14.72
CA ASN A 298 -1.08 17.16 14.09
C ASN A 298 -1.81 18.48 14.35
N SER A 299 -1.07 19.55 14.68
CA SER A 299 -1.60 20.92 14.73
C SER A 299 -1.85 21.51 13.35
N VAL A 300 -1.11 21.02 12.35
CA VAL A 300 -1.21 21.32 10.91
C VAL A 300 -2.25 20.43 10.21
N PRO A 301 -2.68 20.76 8.97
CA PRO A 301 -3.66 19.96 8.24
C PRO A 301 -3.26 18.49 8.10
N ALA A 302 -4.20 17.58 8.35
CA ALA A 302 -4.00 16.15 8.14
C ALA A 302 -3.90 15.82 6.65
N ILE A 303 -4.64 16.53 5.79
CA ILE A 303 -4.57 16.40 4.33
C ILE A 303 -4.64 17.78 3.66
N GLU A 304 -3.68 18.10 2.79
CA GLU A 304 -3.77 19.21 1.83
C GLU A 304 -3.84 18.67 0.39
N MET A 305 -5.02 18.75 -0.22
CA MET A 305 -5.25 18.47 -1.64
C MET A 305 -5.16 19.77 -2.44
N VAL A 306 -4.04 20.00 -3.12
CA VAL A 306 -3.74 21.30 -3.75
C VAL A 306 -4.19 21.45 -5.21
N SER A 307 -4.78 20.42 -5.82
CA SER A 307 -5.09 20.39 -7.25
C SER A 307 -6.53 19.96 -7.56
N SER A 308 -7.16 20.65 -8.52
CA SER A 308 -8.52 20.35 -9.03
C SER A 308 -8.64 19.05 -9.82
N ASN A 309 -7.50 18.45 -10.20
CA ASN A 309 -7.42 17.13 -10.82
C ASN A 309 -7.30 15.98 -9.80
N GLY A 310 -6.87 16.25 -8.57
CA GLY A 310 -6.69 15.19 -7.57
C GLY A 310 -8.01 14.69 -6.97
N GLN A 311 -7.94 13.54 -6.30
CA GLN A 311 -9.04 13.00 -5.52
C GLN A 311 -8.57 12.48 -4.16
N ILE A 312 -9.36 12.71 -3.12
CA ILE A 312 -9.25 12.04 -1.82
C ILE A 312 -10.51 11.21 -1.59
N THR A 313 -10.33 9.92 -1.30
CA THR A 313 -11.36 9.09 -0.69
C THR A 313 -10.84 8.69 0.69
N LEU A 314 -11.49 9.14 1.77
CA LEU A 314 -11.08 8.84 3.16
C LEU A 314 -12.25 8.24 3.95
N ILE A 315 -12.10 7.00 4.42
CA ILE A 315 -13.08 6.37 5.30
C ILE A 315 -12.47 6.07 6.68
N ASP A 316 -13.32 6.14 7.71
CA ASP A 316 -13.01 5.72 9.09
C ASP A 316 -11.82 6.45 9.73
N GLY A 317 -11.53 7.69 9.30
CA GLY A 317 -10.37 8.48 9.77
C GLY A 317 -10.57 9.19 11.13
N ASN A 318 -9.48 9.46 11.83
CA ASN A 318 -9.44 10.17 13.11
C ASN A 318 -8.36 11.27 13.09
N LEU A 319 -8.79 12.53 13.01
CA LEU A 319 -7.94 13.70 12.86
C LEU A 319 -7.96 14.50 14.18
N SER A 320 -6.81 14.70 14.82
CA SER A 320 -6.73 15.23 16.19
C SER A 320 -5.48 16.07 16.43
N ASN A 321 -5.45 16.75 17.59
CA ASN A 321 -4.41 17.70 17.99
C ASN A 321 -4.31 18.97 17.11
N GLY A 322 -5.37 19.28 16.34
CA GLY A 322 -5.41 20.42 15.41
C GLY A 322 -5.37 21.79 16.08
N SER A 323 -4.87 22.80 15.36
CA SER A 323 -5.06 24.22 15.73
C SER A 323 -6.38 24.77 15.19
N LEU A 324 -7.03 25.65 15.95
CA LEU A 324 -8.23 26.39 15.53
C LEU A 324 -7.98 27.33 14.33
N ASP A 325 -6.72 27.72 14.09
CA ASP A 325 -6.34 28.50 12.90
C ASP A 325 -6.28 27.65 11.62
N ASN A 326 -6.25 26.31 11.75
CA ASN A 326 -6.08 25.36 10.67
C ASN A 326 -7.36 24.58 10.34
N ALA A 327 -7.39 24.04 9.13
CA ALA A 327 -8.37 23.05 8.70
C ALA A 327 -7.79 21.63 8.82
N ALA A 328 -8.61 20.64 9.20
CA ALA A 328 -8.19 19.24 9.24
C ALA A 328 -7.90 18.70 7.82
N ILE A 329 -8.76 19.06 6.86
CA ILE A 329 -8.61 18.77 5.44
C ILE A 329 -8.79 20.06 4.64
N VAL A 330 -7.83 20.37 3.77
CA VAL A 330 -7.97 21.41 2.73
C VAL A 330 -8.18 20.72 1.39
N ASN A 331 -9.28 21.03 0.69
CA ASN A 331 -9.61 20.41 -0.60
C ASN A 331 -9.75 21.43 -1.73
N LYS A 332 -8.90 21.34 -2.77
CA LYS A 332 -9.12 21.98 -4.08
C LYS A 332 -9.62 21.01 -5.16
N GLY A 333 -9.73 19.73 -4.83
CA GLY A 333 -10.01 18.61 -5.74
C GLY A 333 -11.37 17.95 -5.52
N LYS A 334 -11.43 16.66 -5.80
CA LYS A 334 -12.63 15.84 -5.64
C LYS A 334 -12.54 15.04 -4.34
N MET A 335 -13.61 15.04 -3.54
CA MET A 335 -13.56 14.41 -2.23
C MET A 335 -14.84 13.67 -1.86
N PHE A 336 -14.66 12.47 -1.31
CA PHE A 336 -15.67 11.67 -0.62
C PHE A 336 -15.07 11.21 0.71
N ILE A 337 -15.73 11.54 1.83
CA ILE A 337 -15.30 11.08 3.16
C ILE A 337 -16.46 10.43 3.93
N ARG A 338 -16.14 9.43 4.77
CA ARG A 338 -17.11 8.68 5.58
C ARG A 338 -16.55 8.36 6.97
N ASN A 339 -17.39 8.41 8.00
CA ASN A 339 -17.07 8.07 9.40
C ASN A 339 -15.88 8.85 10.01
N VAL A 340 -15.54 10.05 9.51
CA VAL A 340 -14.36 10.81 9.97
C VAL A 340 -14.64 11.51 11.30
N THR A 341 -13.75 11.35 12.28
CA THR A 341 -13.67 12.20 13.49
C THR A 341 -12.66 13.33 13.26
N SER A 342 -12.99 14.54 13.74
CA SER A 342 -12.05 15.67 13.82
C SER A 342 -12.07 16.31 15.22
N VAL A 343 -10.92 16.76 15.71
CA VAL A 343 -10.73 17.42 17.03
C VAL A 343 -9.67 18.53 16.93
N GLY A 344 -9.96 19.72 17.48
CA GLY A 344 -9.01 20.84 17.61
C GLY A 344 -8.98 21.81 16.43
N TYR A 345 -9.24 21.35 15.21
CA TYR A 345 -9.24 22.18 14.00
C TYR A 345 -10.42 23.17 13.91
N GLY A 346 -10.21 24.37 13.35
CA GLY A 346 -11.26 25.38 13.15
C GLY A 346 -12.22 25.07 11.99
N LYS A 347 -11.74 24.34 10.99
CA LYS A 347 -12.55 23.66 9.97
C LYS A 347 -12.22 22.17 9.95
N ILE A 348 -13.20 21.30 9.70
CA ILE A 348 -12.94 19.90 9.36
C ILE A 348 -12.61 19.79 7.87
N VAL A 349 -13.35 20.52 7.05
CA VAL A 349 -13.11 20.64 5.60
C VAL A 349 -13.11 22.12 5.23
N ASP A 350 -12.05 22.53 4.55
CA ASP A 350 -11.87 23.82 3.88
C ASP A 350 -12.01 23.59 2.36
N GLU A 351 -13.20 23.85 1.82
CA GLU A 351 -13.63 23.38 0.49
C GLU A 351 -13.35 24.43 -0.60
N ARG A 352 -12.08 24.55 -0.99
CA ARG A 352 -11.56 25.51 -1.98
C ARG A 352 -11.92 25.18 -3.45
N THR A 353 -13.01 24.45 -3.71
CA THR A 353 -13.63 24.36 -5.05
C THR A 353 -14.77 25.38 -5.19
N LYS A 354 -15.35 25.51 -6.39
CA LYS A 354 -16.51 26.38 -6.64
C LYS A 354 -17.78 26.00 -5.85
N ALA A 355 -17.78 24.90 -5.11
CA ALA A 355 -18.91 24.47 -4.31
C ALA A 355 -18.94 25.10 -2.90
N ASP A 356 -17.78 25.53 -2.38
CA ASP A 356 -17.61 26.22 -1.09
C ASP A 356 -18.34 25.54 0.10
N ARG A 357 -18.34 24.20 0.11
CA ARG A 357 -19.04 23.35 1.10
C ARG A 357 -18.18 23.07 2.33
N ASP A 358 -17.77 24.14 3.01
CA ASP A 358 -17.06 24.08 4.28
C ASP A 358 -17.76 23.17 5.32
N ILE A 359 -16.95 22.49 6.16
CA ILE A 359 -17.44 21.90 7.41
C ILE A 359 -16.74 22.61 8.58
N LYS A 360 -17.52 23.27 9.44
CA LYS A 360 -17.02 23.90 10.69
C LYS A 360 -16.41 22.87 11.64
N GLY A 361 -15.28 23.23 12.25
CA GLY A 361 -14.63 22.45 13.29
C GLY A 361 -14.89 23.01 14.69
N GLY A 362 -13.98 22.72 15.62
CA GLY A 362 -14.02 23.17 17.01
C GLY A 362 -13.03 22.40 17.90
N ALA A 363 -12.88 22.86 19.14
CA ALA A 363 -12.00 22.20 20.12
C ALA A 363 -12.51 20.80 20.53
N SER A 364 -13.83 20.62 20.62
CA SER A 364 -14.47 19.33 20.92
C SER A 364 -14.50 18.40 19.70
N ALA A 365 -14.59 17.09 19.95
CA ALA A 365 -14.63 16.09 18.88
C ALA A 365 -15.95 16.11 18.09
N ILE A 366 -15.88 16.27 16.77
CA ILE A 366 -17.02 16.26 15.83
C ILE A 366 -16.88 15.03 14.90
N LYS A 367 -18.00 14.36 14.58
CA LYS A 367 -18.04 13.21 13.67
C LYS A 367 -18.81 13.53 12.38
N VAL A 368 -18.10 13.53 11.25
CA VAL A 368 -18.68 13.60 9.91
C VAL A 368 -19.10 12.19 9.50
N LYS A 369 -20.41 11.94 9.43
CA LYS A 369 -20.95 10.64 8.99
C LYS A 369 -20.59 10.36 7.53
N GLU A 370 -20.92 11.28 6.64
CA GLU A 370 -20.59 11.22 5.22
C GLU A 370 -20.54 12.64 4.63
N TYR A 371 -19.65 12.90 3.68
CA TYR A 371 -19.57 14.18 2.94
C TYR A 371 -19.01 13.96 1.52
N VAL A 372 -19.50 14.75 0.56
CA VAL A 372 -19.10 14.71 -0.85
C VAL A 372 -18.96 16.14 -1.39
N SER A 373 -17.80 16.51 -1.94
CA SER A 373 -17.53 17.89 -2.39
C SER A 373 -18.29 18.29 -3.67
N HIS A 374 -18.84 17.33 -4.41
CA HIS A 374 -19.64 17.55 -5.62
C HIS A 374 -21.02 16.86 -5.47
N ASN A 375 -21.90 17.01 -6.46
CA ASN A 375 -23.20 16.33 -6.45
C ASN A 375 -23.02 14.81 -6.64
N ILE A 376 -23.68 14.03 -5.76
CA ILE A 376 -23.77 12.57 -5.87
C ILE A 376 -24.47 12.21 -7.19
N GLN A 377 -23.94 11.21 -7.88
CA GLN A 377 -24.46 10.78 -9.18
C GLN A 377 -25.35 9.54 -9.01
N SER A 378 -26.47 9.48 -9.75
CA SER A 378 -27.35 8.30 -9.83
C SER A 378 -28.07 8.30 -11.19
N LEU A 379 -28.53 7.14 -11.66
CA LEU A 379 -29.33 7.02 -12.90
C LEU A 379 -30.82 6.78 -12.64
N PHE A 380 -31.17 6.35 -11.44
CA PHE A 380 -32.52 6.10 -10.95
C PHE A 380 -32.61 6.62 -9.51
N ASP A 381 -33.83 6.78 -9.00
CA ASP A 381 -34.06 7.25 -7.63
C ASP A 381 -33.36 6.32 -6.63
N SER A 382 -32.35 6.88 -5.96
CA SER A 382 -31.36 6.15 -5.16
C SER A 382 -31.06 6.94 -3.88
N PRO A 383 -30.74 6.27 -2.75
CA PRO A 383 -30.31 6.93 -1.53
C PRO A 383 -29.10 7.84 -1.79
N GLN A 384 -29.11 9.05 -1.23
CA GLN A 384 -28.02 10.02 -1.38
C GLN A 384 -26.90 9.78 -0.35
N HIS A 385 -26.49 8.52 -0.20
CA HIS A 385 -25.40 8.07 0.67
C HIS A 385 -24.83 6.71 0.22
N SER A 386 -23.61 6.42 0.63
CA SER A 386 -22.90 5.17 0.32
C SER A 386 -23.51 3.92 0.96
N LEU A 387 -23.24 2.73 0.37
CA LEU A 387 -23.70 1.43 0.86
C LEU A 387 -23.23 1.10 2.29
N ASN A 388 -22.05 1.58 2.67
CA ASN A 388 -21.40 1.36 3.97
C ASN A 388 -21.38 -0.13 4.36
N LEU A 389 -20.75 -0.95 3.51
CA LEU A 389 -20.63 -2.38 3.74
C LEU A 389 -19.70 -2.66 4.93
N PRO A 390 -19.92 -3.74 5.72
CA PRO A 390 -18.99 -4.17 6.75
C PRO A 390 -17.62 -4.53 6.16
N ILE A 391 -16.55 -4.01 6.78
CA ILE A 391 -15.17 -4.16 6.30
C ILE A 391 -14.43 -5.11 7.25
N GLU A 392 -13.96 -6.24 6.70
CA GLU A 392 -13.18 -7.24 7.42
C GLU A 392 -11.69 -7.14 7.05
N GLU A 393 -10.81 -7.40 8.01
CA GLU A 393 -9.37 -7.38 7.75
C GLU A 393 -8.90 -8.66 7.05
N THR A 394 -7.88 -8.49 6.20
CA THR A 394 -7.19 -9.60 5.55
C THR A 394 -6.58 -10.48 6.65
N PRO A 395 -6.91 -11.79 6.71
CA PRO A 395 -6.36 -12.67 7.73
C PRO A 395 -4.88 -12.91 7.50
N GLU A 396 -4.12 -12.91 8.60
CA GLU A 396 -2.66 -13.12 8.60
C GLU A 396 -2.29 -14.40 9.35
N PHE A 397 -1.19 -15.03 8.94
CA PHE A 397 -0.59 -16.15 9.65
C PHE A 397 0.92 -16.20 9.35
N HIS A 398 1.71 -16.38 10.41
CA HIS A 398 3.14 -16.66 10.35
C HIS A 398 3.55 -17.42 11.61
N THR A 399 4.57 -18.28 11.52
CA THR A 399 5.16 -18.96 12.67
C THR A 399 6.65 -19.19 12.43
N ASN A 400 7.46 -19.02 13.47
CA ASN A 400 8.91 -19.28 13.42
C ASN A 400 9.26 -20.70 13.92
N ASP A 401 8.26 -21.52 14.22
CA ASP A 401 8.46 -22.96 14.40
C ASP A 401 8.53 -23.64 13.02
N PHE A 402 9.75 -23.87 12.53
CA PHE A 402 9.98 -24.48 11.22
C PHE A 402 9.51 -25.94 11.12
N ASN A 403 9.16 -26.61 12.24
CA ASN A 403 8.50 -27.92 12.18
C ASN A 403 7.07 -27.86 11.58
N GLN A 404 6.51 -26.65 11.45
CA GLN A 404 5.21 -26.35 10.84
C GLN A 404 5.30 -25.96 9.35
N TRP A 405 6.51 -25.99 8.77
CA TRP A 405 6.78 -25.65 7.37
C TRP A 405 7.14 -26.90 6.56
N GLU A 406 6.61 -27.01 5.34
CA GLU A 406 6.91 -28.09 4.39
C GLU A 406 7.51 -27.51 3.10
N ASN A 407 8.65 -28.06 2.66
CA ASN A 407 9.34 -27.60 1.45
C ASN A 407 8.93 -28.46 0.25
N VAL A 408 8.45 -27.87 -0.85
CA VAL A 408 8.14 -28.65 -2.07
C VAL A 408 9.37 -29.38 -2.65
N VAL A 409 10.58 -28.87 -2.40
CA VAL A 409 11.85 -29.47 -2.87
C VAL A 409 12.20 -30.75 -2.10
N SER A 410 11.83 -30.89 -0.81
CA SER A 410 12.03 -32.15 -0.07
C SER A 410 11.08 -33.27 -0.52
N HIS A 411 10.05 -32.93 -1.31
CA HIS A 411 9.17 -33.88 -2.02
C HIS A 411 9.59 -34.10 -3.48
N GLY A 412 10.73 -33.55 -3.90
CA GLY A 412 11.33 -33.78 -5.22
C GLY A 412 11.08 -32.70 -6.28
N ALA A 413 10.52 -31.54 -5.93
CA ALA A 413 10.34 -30.45 -6.89
C ALA A 413 11.68 -29.82 -7.32
N THR A 414 11.78 -29.44 -8.59
CA THR A 414 13.03 -29.06 -9.27
C THR A 414 12.95 -27.63 -9.86
N PRO A 415 13.06 -26.58 -9.02
CA PRO A 415 12.95 -25.19 -9.48
C PRO A 415 13.90 -24.86 -10.64
N ASP A 416 13.39 -24.08 -11.59
CA ASP A 416 13.99 -23.64 -12.85
C ASP A 416 14.29 -24.76 -13.88
N LYS A 417 14.08 -26.04 -13.54
CA LYS A 417 14.30 -27.19 -14.44
C LYS A 417 13.10 -27.46 -15.35
N ARG A 418 12.92 -26.61 -16.37
CA ARG A 418 11.77 -26.58 -17.30
C ARG A 418 11.36 -27.91 -17.99
N SER A 419 12.21 -28.93 -18.00
CA SER A 419 11.88 -30.27 -18.52
C SER A 419 10.97 -31.08 -17.59
N ASP A 420 10.97 -30.77 -16.30
CA ASP A 420 10.43 -31.63 -15.25
C ASP A 420 9.04 -31.16 -14.81
N ASP A 421 8.26 -32.09 -14.25
CA ASP A 421 6.89 -31.88 -13.79
C ASP A 421 6.83 -31.92 -12.27
N ASP A 422 6.81 -30.75 -11.65
CA ASP A 422 6.80 -30.57 -10.20
C ASP A 422 5.42 -30.86 -9.57
N THR A 423 4.39 -31.23 -10.37
CA THR A 423 3.02 -31.38 -9.84
C THR A 423 2.96 -32.35 -8.66
N ASP A 424 3.47 -33.57 -8.82
CA ASP A 424 3.27 -34.61 -7.81
C ASP A 424 4.08 -34.30 -6.54
N ALA A 425 5.23 -33.63 -6.65
CA ALA A 425 6.02 -33.14 -5.52
C ALA A 425 5.32 -31.99 -4.76
N ILE A 426 4.76 -31.01 -5.47
CA ILE A 426 3.99 -29.90 -4.86
C ILE A 426 2.73 -30.45 -4.18
N GLN A 427 2.06 -31.44 -4.78
CA GLN A 427 0.88 -32.08 -4.21
C GLN A 427 1.24 -32.92 -2.97
N ALA A 428 2.33 -33.69 -3.00
CA ALA A 428 2.82 -34.45 -1.84
C ALA A 428 3.14 -33.55 -0.64
N ALA A 429 3.75 -32.38 -0.85
CA ALA A 429 3.98 -31.40 0.21
C ALA A 429 2.66 -30.86 0.82
N ILE A 430 1.64 -30.58 0.00
CA ILE A 430 0.30 -30.17 0.47
C ILE A 430 -0.39 -31.27 1.28
N ASP A 431 -0.25 -32.52 0.85
CA ASP A 431 -0.91 -33.67 1.47
C ASP A 431 -0.14 -34.23 2.69
N ALA A 432 1.13 -33.85 2.88
CA ALA A 432 1.87 -34.01 4.14
C ALA A 432 1.26 -33.22 5.32
N GLY A 433 0.36 -32.28 5.05
CA GLY A 433 -0.60 -31.76 6.04
C GLY A 433 -0.08 -30.69 7.00
N LYS A 434 1.14 -30.17 6.81
CA LYS A 434 1.65 -29.00 7.54
C LYS A 434 0.80 -27.75 7.28
N PRO A 435 0.74 -26.79 8.23
CA PRO A 435 -0.02 -25.56 8.03
C PRO A 435 0.67 -24.57 7.07
N ILE A 436 1.99 -24.59 6.91
CA ILE A 436 2.71 -23.74 5.94
C ILE A 436 3.38 -24.63 4.89
N ILE A 437 2.98 -24.46 3.62
CA ILE A 437 3.73 -24.97 2.47
C ILE A 437 4.56 -23.81 1.92
N TYR A 438 5.84 -24.05 1.61
CA TYR A 438 6.66 -23.04 0.97
C TYR A 438 7.37 -23.56 -0.26
N LEU A 439 7.54 -22.65 -1.22
CA LEU A 439 8.27 -22.87 -2.45
C LEU A 439 9.54 -22.01 -2.39
N PRO A 440 10.74 -22.61 -2.28
CA PRO A 440 11.99 -21.91 -2.48
C PRO A 440 12.03 -21.12 -3.79
N ARG A 441 12.77 -20.02 -3.81
CA ARG A 441 12.84 -19.06 -4.92
C ARG A 441 13.31 -19.70 -6.25
N GLY A 442 12.39 -19.91 -7.18
CA GLY A 442 12.64 -20.37 -8.56
C GLY A 442 11.37 -20.43 -9.43
N VAL A 443 11.42 -21.11 -10.57
CA VAL A 443 10.25 -21.38 -11.43
C VAL A 443 9.88 -22.85 -11.42
N TYR A 444 8.68 -23.17 -10.95
CA TYR A 444 8.12 -24.52 -10.96
C TYR A 444 7.21 -24.74 -12.16
N HIS A 445 7.23 -25.95 -12.70
CA HIS A 445 6.55 -26.35 -13.92
C HIS A 445 5.61 -27.53 -13.66
N VAL A 446 4.31 -27.35 -13.93
CA VAL A 446 3.26 -28.30 -13.57
C VAL A 446 2.47 -28.76 -14.78
N SER A 447 2.12 -30.05 -14.89
CA SER A 447 1.30 -30.60 -15.98
C SER A 447 -0.19 -30.72 -15.66
N GLN A 448 -0.61 -30.55 -14.41
CA GLN A 448 -2.03 -30.64 -14.01
C GLN A 448 -2.39 -29.72 -12.82
N THR A 449 -3.69 -29.55 -12.56
CA THR A 449 -4.21 -28.70 -11.47
C THR A 449 -3.68 -29.15 -10.10
N ILE A 450 -3.00 -28.26 -9.39
CA ILE A 450 -2.63 -28.43 -7.98
C ILE A 450 -3.89 -28.24 -7.12
N VAL A 451 -4.17 -29.16 -6.20
CA VAL A 451 -5.35 -29.07 -5.33
C VAL A 451 -4.94 -28.85 -3.88
N VAL A 452 -5.27 -27.68 -3.34
CA VAL A 452 -5.05 -27.31 -1.94
C VAL A 452 -6.17 -27.93 -1.10
N ARG A 453 -5.80 -28.94 -0.32
CA ARG A 453 -6.68 -29.75 0.54
C ARG A 453 -6.39 -29.46 2.02
N SER A 454 -6.54 -30.47 2.87
CA SER A 454 -5.95 -30.61 4.22
C SER A 454 -6.03 -29.36 5.12
N ASN A 455 -5.03 -29.17 5.99
CA ASN A 455 -4.94 -28.13 7.02
C ASN A 455 -4.06 -26.94 6.60
N VAL A 456 -3.73 -26.80 5.31
CA VAL A 456 -2.88 -25.71 4.82
C VAL A 456 -3.48 -24.33 5.14
N ARG A 457 -2.82 -23.60 6.02
CA ARG A 457 -3.12 -22.22 6.42
C ARG A 457 -2.38 -21.20 5.55
N LYS A 458 -1.22 -21.56 4.99
CA LYS A 458 -0.38 -20.66 4.19
C LYS A 458 0.36 -21.40 3.07
N ILE A 459 0.41 -20.78 1.90
CA ILE A 459 1.29 -21.13 0.79
C ILE A 459 2.11 -19.88 0.48
N ILE A 460 3.42 -19.93 0.73
CA ILE A 460 4.33 -18.78 0.51
C ILE A 460 5.39 -19.11 -0.55
N GLY A 461 5.46 -18.26 -1.57
CA GLY A 461 6.26 -18.55 -2.76
C GLY A 461 7.70 -18.06 -2.78
N MET A 462 8.15 -17.20 -1.86
CA MET A 462 9.48 -16.56 -1.95
C MET A 462 9.73 -15.90 -3.34
N GLN A 463 8.69 -15.29 -3.92
CA GLN A 463 8.61 -14.77 -5.30
C GLN A 463 8.69 -15.79 -6.45
N SER A 464 8.64 -17.10 -6.15
CA SER A 464 8.59 -18.15 -7.17
C SER A 464 7.40 -18.03 -8.13
N ALA A 465 7.53 -18.66 -9.28
CA ALA A 465 6.46 -18.78 -10.26
C ALA A 465 6.02 -20.23 -10.42
N ILE A 466 4.72 -20.47 -10.57
CA ILE A 466 4.17 -21.77 -10.96
C ILE A 466 3.61 -21.63 -12.38
N GLN A 467 4.13 -22.41 -13.33
CA GLN A 467 3.81 -22.29 -14.76
C GLN A 467 3.23 -23.59 -15.32
N LYS A 468 2.19 -23.47 -16.16
CA LYS A 468 1.63 -24.60 -16.91
C LYS A 468 2.64 -25.12 -17.94
N GLN A 469 2.90 -26.43 -17.94
CA GLN A 469 3.58 -27.12 -19.04
C GLN A 469 2.73 -27.14 -20.32
N LYS A 470 3.34 -27.52 -21.46
CA LYS A 470 2.62 -27.80 -22.71
C LYS A 470 1.76 -29.05 -22.52
N GLY A 471 0.47 -28.96 -22.83
CA GLY A 471 -0.47 -30.08 -22.65
C GLY A 471 -1.12 -30.17 -21.27
N PHE A 472 -1.05 -29.10 -20.48
CA PHE A 472 -1.62 -29.04 -19.12
C PHE A 472 -3.07 -29.56 -19.02
N LYS A 473 -3.31 -30.45 -18.06
CA LYS A 473 -4.61 -31.06 -17.75
C LYS A 473 -5.36 -30.22 -16.69
N GLY A 474 -6.39 -29.49 -17.13
CA GLY A 474 -7.25 -28.70 -16.25
C GLY A 474 -7.37 -27.23 -16.69
N ASN A 475 -8.42 -26.55 -16.24
CA ASN A 475 -8.70 -25.17 -16.68
C ASN A 475 -7.97 -24.16 -15.77
N GLU A 476 -8.12 -24.37 -14.47
CA GLU A 476 -7.43 -23.72 -13.36
C GLU A 476 -5.97 -24.19 -13.19
N LEU A 477 -5.19 -23.46 -12.40
CA LEU A 477 -3.82 -23.84 -12.04
C LEU A 477 -3.76 -24.39 -10.60
N ILE A 478 -4.42 -23.66 -9.69
CA ILE A 478 -4.57 -24.02 -8.28
C ILE A 478 -6.06 -24.05 -7.97
N ARG A 479 -6.53 -25.10 -7.30
CA ARG A 479 -7.92 -25.26 -6.86
C ARG A 479 -7.98 -25.50 -5.35
N PHE A 480 -8.80 -24.72 -4.64
CA PHE A 480 -8.98 -24.84 -3.19
C PHE A 480 -10.23 -25.65 -2.86
N GLU A 481 -10.08 -26.75 -2.12
CA GLU A 481 -11.15 -27.72 -1.79
C GLU A 481 -11.24 -28.07 -0.30
N GLY A 482 -12.26 -28.85 0.06
CA GLY A 482 -12.51 -29.32 1.43
C GLY A 482 -13.10 -28.25 2.36
N GLY A 483 -13.11 -28.55 3.66
CA GLY A 483 -13.55 -27.65 4.71
C GLY A 483 -12.60 -27.72 5.92
N SER A 484 -12.41 -26.58 6.59
CA SER A 484 -11.66 -26.42 7.84
C SER A 484 -12.22 -25.15 8.52
N PRO A 485 -12.16 -25.03 9.86
CA PRO A 485 -12.45 -23.75 10.53
C PRO A 485 -11.48 -22.63 10.11
N GLU A 486 -10.25 -22.95 9.72
CA GLU A 486 -9.23 -21.97 9.36
C GLU A 486 -9.13 -21.75 7.84
N GLY A 487 -8.87 -20.50 7.46
CA GLY A 487 -8.65 -20.10 6.08
C GLY A 487 -7.22 -20.32 5.58
N THR A 488 -7.04 -20.25 4.27
CA THR A 488 -5.73 -20.36 3.63
C THR A 488 -5.28 -19.01 3.06
N ILE A 489 -4.02 -18.65 3.27
CA ILE A 489 -3.33 -17.51 2.66
C ILE A 489 -2.46 -18.04 1.51
N LEU A 490 -2.50 -17.40 0.35
CA LEU A 490 -1.56 -17.61 -0.75
C LEU A 490 -0.81 -16.32 -1.01
N GLU A 491 0.52 -16.31 -0.83
CA GLU A 491 1.30 -15.07 -0.97
C GLU A 491 2.68 -15.21 -1.62
N HIS A 492 3.16 -14.09 -2.19
CA HIS A 492 4.46 -13.97 -2.86
C HIS A 492 4.67 -14.99 -4.00
N LEU A 493 3.64 -15.22 -4.82
CA LEU A 493 3.63 -16.18 -5.94
C LEU A 493 3.28 -15.52 -7.28
N ARG A 494 3.86 -16.03 -8.37
CA ARG A 494 3.51 -15.66 -9.76
C ARG A 494 2.85 -16.83 -10.49
N LEU A 495 1.52 -16.83 -10.58
CA LEU A 495 0.72 -17.94 -11.08
C LEU A 495 0.41 -17.81 -12.58
N GLY A 496 0.93 -18.74 -13.39
CA GLY A 496 0.69 -18.85 -14.84
C GLY A 496 -0.70 -19.36 -15.24
N GLY A 497 -1.73 -19.05 -14.46
CA GLY A 497 -3.11 -19.50 -14.66
C GLY A 497 -4.04 -18.99 -13.56
N ILE A 498 -5.34 -19.33 -13.67
CA ILE A 498 -6.35 -18.88 -12.70
C ILE A 498 -6.33 -19.70 -11.41
N ILE A 499 -6.76 -19.08 -10.32
CA ILE A 499 -7.19 -19.75 -9.09
C ILE A 499 -8.68 -20.12 -9.22
N GLU A 500 -9.05 -21.33 -8.80
CA GLU A 500 -10.44 -21.69 -8.52
C GLU A 500 -10.68 -21.92 -7.02
N HIS A 501 -11.67 -21.23 -6.47
CA HIS A 501 -12.11 -21.42 -5.09
C HIS A 501 -13.38 -22.27 -5.05
N ALA A 502 -13.27 -23.51 -4.58
CA ALA A 502 -14.36 -24.48 -4.50
C ALA A 502 -14.72 -24.87 -3.05
N SER A 503 -14.38 -24.03 -2.08
CA SER A 503 -14.45 -24.30 -0.64
C SER A 503 -15.31 -23.29 0.14
N SER A 504 -15.72 -23.68 1.35
CA SER A 504 -16.28 -22.80 2.37
C SER A 504 -15.21 -22.12 3.25
N LYS A 505 -13.95 -22.56 3.20
CA LYS A 505 -12.80 -21.92 3.90
C LYS A 505 -12.62 -20.47 3.41
N SER A 506 -12.16 -19.57 4.27
CA SER A 506 -11.67 -18.27 3.82
C SER A 506 -10.40 -18.43 2.97
N LEU A 507 -10.24 -17.62 1.93
CA LEU A 507 -9.04 -17.54 1.10
C LEU A 507 -8.53 -16.11 1.07
N ALA A 508 -7.26 -15.89 1.40
CA ALA A 508 -6.55 -14.63 1.17
C ALA A 508 -5.50 -14.82 0.06
N ILE A 509 -5.40 -13.84 -0.84
CA ILE A 509 -4.40 -13.79 -1.91
C ILE A 509 -3.62 -12.49 -1.72
N ARG A 510 -2.31 -12.56 -1.40
CA ARG A 510 -1.49 -11.39 -1.05
C ARG A 510 -0.21 -11.30 -1.89
N HIS A 511 0.22 -10.09 -2.28
CA HIS A 511 1.51 -9.86 -2.97
C HIS A 511 1.77 -10.78 -4.17
N ALA A 512 0.74 -11.04 -4.97
CA ALA A 512 0.73 -12.08 -5.99
C ALA A 512 0.42 -11.55 -7.41
N ASP A 513 0.85 -12.33 -8.42
CA ASP A 513 0.44 -12.14 -9.80
C ASP A 513 -0.39 -13.37 -10.21
N ILE A 514 -1.62 -13.19 -10.70
CA ILE A 514 -2.52 -14.33 -11.02
C ILE A 514 -3.12 -14.25 -12.43
N GLY A 515 -3.32 -15.39 -13.08
CA GLY A 515 -4.07 -15.47 -14.35
C GLY A 515 -5.56 -15.15 -14.22
N GLY A 516 -6.05 -14.93 -12.99
CA GLY A 516 -7.43 -14.59 -12.64
C GLY A 516 -7.97 -15.46 -11.49
N TYR A 517 -9.22 -15.22 -11.12
CA TYR A 517 -9.93 -15.90 -10.02
C TYR A 517 -11.35 -16.28 -10.46
N ARG A 518 -11.84 -17.44 -10.01
CA ARG A 518 -13.27 -17.78 -10.03
C ARG A 518 -13.67 -18.58 -8.80
N ASN A 519 -14.91 -18.42 -8.32
CA ASN A 519 -15.51 -19.36 -7.37
C ASN A 519 -16.49 -20.33 -8.06
N THR A 520 -16.75 -21.46 -7.41
CA THR A 520 -17.81 -22.41 -7.76
C THR A 520 -19.09 -22.15 -6.95
N THR A 521 -20.12 -22.99 -7.13
CA THR A 521 -21.30 -23.02 -6.25
C THR A 521 -21.02 -23.49 -4.82
N SER A 522 -19.93 -24.23 -4.58
CA SER A 522 -19.40 -24.56 -3.25
C SER A 522 -18.43 -23.51 -2.69
N GLY A 523 -17.83 -22.70 -3.58
CA GLY A 523 -16.93 -21.59 -3.28
C GLY A 523 -17.59 -20.40 -2.58
N LYS A 524 -18.10 -20.61 -1.36
CA LYS A 524 -18.85 -19.62 -0.56
C LYS A 524 -18.00 -18.94 0.51
N GLY A 525 -16.79 -19.45 0.77
CA GLY A 525 -15.88 -18.89 1.77
C GLY A 525 -15.48 -17.45 1.47
N LYS A 526 -15.05 -16.71 2.50
CA LYS A 526 -14.64 -15.31 2.36
C LYS A 526 -13.42 -15.20 1.43
N LEU A 527 -13.35 -14.14 0.63
CA LEU A 527 -12.21 -13.85 -0.22
C LEU A 527 -11.56 -12.53 0.19
N PHE A 528 -10.25 -12.54 0.38
CA PHE A 528 -9.43 -11.36 0.62
C PHE A 528 -8.37 -11.24 -0.48
N ILE A 529 -8.15 -10.04 -1.00
CA ILE A 529 -7.20 -9.77 -2.08
C ILE A 529 -6.40 -8.53 -1.71
N GLU A 530 -5.07 -8.63 -1.62
CA GLU A 530 -4.22 -7.57 -1.07
C GLU A 530 -2.91 -7.43 -1.86
N ASP A 531 -2.70 -6.30 -2.54
CA ASP A 531 -1.55 -6.10 -3.44
C ASP A 531 -1.44 -7.21 -4.51
N VAL A 532 -2.45 -7.30 -5.39
CA VAL A 532 -2.55 -8.36 -6.40
C VAL A 532 -2.83 -7.80 -7.79
N ILE A 533 -2.02 -8.24 -8.75
CA ILE A 533 -2.29 -8.09 -10.18
C ILE A 533 -2.98 -9.34 -10.73
N GLY A 534 -4.09 -9.19 -11.45
CA GLY A 534 -4.75 -10.33 -12.09
C GLY A 534 -5.69 -10.01 -13.25
N ALA A 535 -5.97 -11.02 -14.09
CA ALA A 535 -6.59 -10.79 -15.40
C ALA A 535 -8.14 -10.71 -15.41
N SER A 536 -8.81 -11.44 -14.51
CA SER A 536 -10.26 -11.29 -14.28
C SER A 536 -10.70 -11.99 -12.99
N TYR A 537 -11.73 -11.45 -12.34
CA TYR A 537 -12.26 -11.91 -11.06
C TYR A 537 -13.75 -12.23 -11.21
N GLN A 538 -14.08 -13.52 -11.30
CA GLN A 538 -15.42 -14.02 -11.64
C GLN A 538 -16.12 -14.57 -10.40
N ILE A 539 -16.90 -13.73 -9.72
CA ILE A 539 -17.73 -14.10 -8.57
C ILE A 539 -19.07 -14.61 -9.12
N LYS A 540 -19.22 -15.94 -9.23
CA LYS A 540 -20.30 -16.63 -9.94
C LYS A 540 -21.54 -16.93 -9.09
N GLY A 541 -21.48 -16.66 -7.79
CA GLY A 541 -22.56 -16.86 -6.82
C GLY A 541 -22.23 -16.24 -5.46
N PRO A 542 -23.07 -16.45 -4.43
CA PRO A 542 -22.93 -15.79 -3.13
C PRO A 542 -21.59 -16.07 -2.43
N GLN A 543 -20.74 -15.04 -2.42
CA GLN A 543 -19.45 -14.97 -1.74
C GLN A 543 -19.24 -13.54 -1.26
N LYS A 544 -18.57 -13.37 -0.11
CA LYS A 544 -18.12 -12.06 0.38
C LYS A 544 -16.66 -11.84 -0.03
N VAL A 545 -16.35 -10.66 -0.56
CA VAL A 545 -15.02 -10.29 -1.06
C VAL A 545 -14.61 -8.95 -0.47
N TRP A 546 -13.37 -8.86 0.01
CA TRP A 546 -12.69 -7.60 0.37
C TRP A 546 -11.38 -7.49 -0.42
N ALA A 547 -11.12 -6.36 -1.07
CA ALA A 547 -9.91 -6.14 -1.86
C ALA A 547 -9.22 -4.81 -1.54
N ARG A 548 -7.89 -4.79 -1.57
CA ARG A 548 -7.00 -3.70 -1.11
C ARG A 548 -5.79 -3.59 -2.05
N GLN A 549 -5.65 -2.51 -2.81
CA GLN A 549 -4.77 -2.49 -4.00
C GLN A 549 -5.14 -3.69 -4.90
N LEU A 550 -6.17 -3.46 -5.72
CA LEU A 550 -6.58 -4.41 -6.74
C LEU A 550 -6.16 -3.90 -8.11
N ASN A 551 -5.14 -4.51 -8.71
CA ASN A 551 -4.76 -4.22 -10.07
C ASN A 551 -5.37 -5.24 -11.05
N ALA A 552 -6.28 -4.78 -11.91
CA ALA A 552 -7.00 -5.63 -12.85
C ALA A 552 -6.67 -5.25 -14.30
N GLU A 553 -5.89 -6.10 -14.98
CA GLU A 553 -5.33 -5.83 -16.31
C GLU A 553 -5.70 -6.95 -17.30
N PHE A 554 -5.35 -6.83 -18.58
CA PHE A 554 -5.42 -7.92 -19.59
C PHE A 554 -6.79 -8.60 -19.81
N GLY A 555 -7.88 -8.06 -19.27
CA GLY A 555 -9.22 -8.65 -19.31
C GLY A 555 -9.80 -8.77 -20.72
N LYS A 556 -10.25 -9.98 -21.08
CA LYS A 556 -11.07 -10.25 -22.29
C LYS A 556 -12.59 -10.19 -22.03
N VAL A 557 -12.96 -10.03 -20.77
CA VAL A 557 -14.33 -9.89 -20.23
C VAL A 557 -14.27 -8.88 -19.08
N SER A 558 -15.42 -8.47 -18.55
CA SER A 558 -15.54 -7.61 -17.37
C SER A 558 -14.52 -8.00 -16.29
N LEU A 559 -13.61 -7.08 -15.94
CA LEU A 559 -12.44 -7.34 -15.10
C LEU A 559 -12.85 -7.91 -13.75
N ILE A 560 -13.90 -7.35 -13.15
CA ILE A 560 -14.61 -7.93 -12.01
C ILE A 560 -16.05 -8.19 -12.43
N LYS A 561 -16.53 -9.43 -12.28
CA LYS A 561 -17.92 -9.81 -12.53
C LYS A 561 -18.53 -10.33 -11.23
N ASN A 562 -19.39 -9.51 -10.62
CA ASN A 562 -20.09 -9.85 -9.38
C ASN A 562 -21.52 -10.32 -9.68
N LYS A 563 -21.76 -11.63 -9.70
CA LYS A 563 -23.08 -12.25 -9.91
C LYS A 563 -23.63 -12.80 -8.60
N GLY A 564 -24.37 -11.96 -7.85
CA GLY A 564 -25.01 -12.35 -6.59
C GLY A 564 -24.10 -12.44 -5.36
N GLY A 565 -22.87 -11.91 -5.43
CA GLY A 565 -21.97 -11.77 -4.28
C GLY A 565 -22.00 -10.36 -3.65
N THR A 566 -21.25 -10.22 -2.56
CA THR A 566 -21.01 -8.94 -1.87
C THR A 566 -19.53 -8.60 -1.99
N VAL A 567 -19.20 -7.54 -2.71
CA VAL A 567 -17.82 -7.15 -3.04
C VAL A 567 -17.54 -5.76 -2.46
N TRP A 568 -16.49 -5.64 -1.67
CA TRP A 568 -15.95 -4.38 -1.17
C TRP A 568 -14.50 -4.21 -1.65
N ILE A 569 -14.14 -3.01 -2.10
CA ILE A 569 -12.82 -2.72 -2.67
C ILE A 569 -12.33 -1.36 -2.18
N LEU A 570 -11.14 -1.31 -1.57
CA LEU A 570 -10.38 -0.09 -1.29
C LEU A 570 -9.21 -0.01 -2.28
N GLY A 571 -9.29 0.95 -3.21
CA GLY A 571 -8.25 1.21 -4.18
C GLY A 571 -8.09 0.14 -5.27
N MET A 572 -8.56 0.46 -6.47
CA MET A 572 -8.40 -0.35 -7.68
C MET A 572 -7.70 0.43 -8.80
N LYS A 573 -6.78 -0.20 -9.54
CA LYS A 573 -6.36 0.26 -10.87
C LYS A 573 -6.83 -0.74 -11.91
N THR A 574 -7.26 -0.24 -13.07
CA THR A 574 -7.61 -1.11 -14.21
C THR A 574 -6.81 -0.76 -15.44
N GLU A 575 -6.55 -1.74 -16.31
CA GLU A 575 -5.92 -1.52 -17.61
C GLU A 575 -6.73 -2.07 -18.80
N GLY A 576 -6.83 -1.26 -19.85
CA GLY A 576 -7.41 -1.62 -21.14
C GLY A 576 -8.88 -1.20 -21.35
N ARG A 577 -9.36 -1.41 -22.58
CA ARG A 577 -10.68 -0.97 -23.07
C ARG A 577 -11.76 -2.01 -22.72
N VAL A 578 -12.09 -2.15 -21.44
CA VAL A 578 -12.97 -3.22 -20.93
C VAL A 578 -13.76 -2.75 -19.71
N THR A 579 -14.99 -3.25 -19.51
CA THR A 579 -15.77 -2.94 -18.30
C THR A 579 -14.98 -3.32 -17.05
N ALA A 580 -14.78 -2.35 -16.14
CA ALA A 580 -14.05 -2.53 -14.89
C ALA A 580 -14.83 -3.42 -13.91
N ILE A 581 -16.09 -3.08 -13.65
CA ILE A 581 -16.97 -3.91 -12.81
C ILE A 581 -18.34 -4.08 -13.44
N GLU A 582 -18.79 -5.32 -13.51
CA GLU A 582 -20.16 -5.71 -13.85
C GLU A 582 -20.81 -6.36 -12.62
N THR A 583 -21.81 -5.70 -12.03
CA THR A 583 -22.60 -6.22 -10.91
C THR A 583 -23.96 -6.67 -11.41
N VAL A 584 -24.32 -7.94 -11.21
CA VAL A 584 -25.56 -8.57 -11.68
C VAL A 584 -26.28 -9.18 -10.49
N ARG A 585 -27.35 -8.53 -10.00
CA ARG A 585 -28.08 -8.91 -8.76
C ARG A 585 -27.19 -9.17 -7.54
N GLY A 586 -26.02 -8.55 -7.50
CA GLY A 586 -25.08 -8.54 -6.37
C GLY A 586 -25.00 -7.17 -5.72
N THR A 587 -24.15 -7.03 -4.70
CA THR A 587 -23.84 -5.76 -4.03
C THR A 587 -22.34 -5.45 -4.16
N THR A 588 -21.99 -4.24 -4.61
CA THR A 588 -20.59 -3.82 -4.82
C THR A 588 -20.33 -2.42 -4.25
N GLU A 589 -19.39 -2.27 -3.33
CA GLU A 589 -18.89 -0.98 -2.85
C GLU A 589 -17.42 -0.79 -3.27
N LEU A 590 -17.19 0.16 -4.17
CA LEU A 590 -15.86 0.57 -4.65
C LEU A 590 -15.46 1.89 -3.99
N ILE A 591 -14.67 1.79 -2.93
CA ILE A 591 -14.00 2.90 -2.25
C ILE A 591 -12.71 3.23 -3.00
N GLY A 592 -12.87 3.87 -4.16
CA GLY A 592 -11.75 4.42 -4.92
C GLY A 592 -11.21 3.53 -6.03
N ALA A 593 -11.09 4.10 -7.24
CA ALA A 593 -10.33 3.52 -8.34
C ALA A 593 -9.70 4.57 -9.26
N LEU A 594 -8.68 4.17 -10.02
CA LEU A 594 -8.23 4.87 -11.22
C LEU A 594 -8.32 3.94 -12.44
N LEU A 595 -9.12 4.34 -13.44
CA LEU A 595 -9.29 3.59 -14.67
C LEU A 595 -8.32 4.06 -15.76
N TYR A 596 -7.46 3.15 -16.24
CA TYR A 596 -6.40 3.44 -17.21
C TYR A 596 -6.59 2.64 -18.53
N PRO A 597 -7.52 3.03 -19.43
CA PRO A 597 -7.89 2.19 -20.57
C PRO A 597 -6.88 2.11 -21.72
N LEU A 598 -5.67 2.70 -21.57
CA LEU A 598 -4.63 2.94 -22.58
C LEU A 598 -5.04 3.87 -23.74
N HIS A 599 -6.28 3.77 -24.19
CA HIS A 599 -6.87 4.54 -25.29
C HIS A 599 -8.32 4.90 -24.98
N ASN A 600 -8.89 5.85 -25.71
CA ASN A 600 -10.33 6.15 -25.66
C ASN A 600 -11.19 4.89 -25.89
N VAL A 601 -12.24 4.76 -25.07
CA VAL A 601 -13.14 3.61 -25.04
C VAL A 601 -14.48 3.98 -25.71
N PRO A 602 -14.94 3.19 -26.71
CA PRO A 602 -16.22 3.42 -27.37
C PRO A 602 -17.41 3.43 -26.40
N MET A 603 -18.46 4.20 -26.73
CA MET A 603 -19.67 4.32 -25.92
C MET A 603 -20.42 2.99 -25.68
N SER A 604 -20.16 1.98 -26.51
CA SER A 604 -20.69 0.61 -26.36
C SER A 604 -20.06 -0.18 -25.20
N ILE A 605 -18.91 0.26 -24.66
CA ILE A 605 -18.22 -0.38 -23.53
C ILE A 605 -18.28 0.59 -22.33
N PRO A 606 -19.27 0.45 -21.43
CA PRO A 606 -19.33 1.24 -20.20
C PRO A 606 -18.24 0.81 -19.23
N ALA A 607 -17.69 1.76 -18.46
CA ALA A 607 -16.72 1.45 -17.41
C ALA A 607 -17.34 0.57 -16.30
N PHE A 608 -18.60 0.82 -15.95
CA PHE A 608 -19.34 0.03 -14.96
C PHE A 608 -20.71 -0.41 -15.46
N ILE A 609 -21.14 -1.62 -15.09
CA ILE A 609 -22.49 -2.15 -15.33
C ILE A 609 -23.14 -2.51 -14.00
N ASN A 610 -24.38 -2.07 -13.81
CA ASN A 610 -25.21 -2.37 -12.65
C ASN A 610 -26.56 -2.96 -13.10
N ASP A 611 -26.65 -4.29 -13.17
CA ASP A 611 -27.81 -5.02 -13.67
C ASP A 611 -28.66 -5.57 -12.51
N GLU A 612 -29.73 -4.86 -12.16
CA GLU A 612 -30.64 -5.20 -11.04
C GLU A 612 -29.87 -5.47 -9.71
N GLY A 613 -28.70 -4.84 -9.54
CA GLY A 613 -27.82 -4.95 -8.36
C GLY A 613 -27.72 -3.64 -7.57
N ARG A 614 -26.86 -3.63 -6.55
CA ARG A 614 -26.65 -2.49 -5.65
C ARG A 614 -25.20 -2.02 -5.73
N VAL A 615 -24.94 -0.75 -6.07
CA VAL A 615 -23.57 -0.22 -6.17
C VAL A 615 -23.36 1.11 -5.46
N THR A 616 -22.15 1.25 -4.93
CA THR A 616 -21.51 2.53 -4.59
C THR A 616 -20.17 2.56 -5.30
N LEU A 617 -19.88 3.66 -6.01
CA LEU A 617 -18.64 3.81 -6.78
C LEU A 617 -18.01 5.18 -6.52
N SER A 618 -16.77 5.21 -6.08
CA SER A 618 -15.90 6.39 -6.05
C SER A 618 -14.70 6.12 -6.95
N TYR A 619 -14.45 6.96 -7.96
CA TYR A 619 -13.39 6.68 -8.94
C TYR A 619 -12.98 7.89 -9.79
N ALA A 620 -11.74 7.84 -10.28
CA ALA A 620 -11.21 8.68 -11.33
C ALA A 620 -10.92 7.86 -12.60
N VAL A 621 -10.82 8.56 -13.72
CA VAL A 621 -10.25 8.05 -14.97
C VAL A 621 -8.94 8.79 -15.24
N SER A 622 -8.00 8.10 -15.86
CA SER A 622 -6.77 8.63 -16.45
C SER A 622 -7.03 9.68 -17.56
N GLY A 623 -5.99 10.10 -18.30
CA GLY A 623 -6.14 11.07 -19.39
C GLY A 623 -6.96 10.58 -20.60
N GLN A 624 -7.29 9.29 -20.66
CA GLN A 624 -8.04 8.64 -21.75
C GLN A 624 -9.53 8.48 -21.38
N GLN A 625 -10.44 8.60 -22.35
CA GLN A 625 -11.88 8.71 -22.06
C GLN A 625 -12.64 7.38 -22.05
N TYR A 626 -13.45 7.16 -21.01
CA TYR A 626 -14.60 6.26 -21.04
C TYR A 626 -15.85 7.04 -21.44
N LEU A 627 -16.28 6.99 -22.70
CA LEU A 627 -17.41 7.79 -23.20
C LEU A 627 -18.75 7.45 -22.50
N SER A 628 -18.93 6.16 -22.19
CA SER A 628 -19.95 5.69 -21.24
C SER A 628 -19.28 5.34 -19.92
N GLN A 629 -19.69 6.02 -18.85
CA GLN A 629 -19.18 5.82 -17.50
C GLN A 629 -19.88 4.64 -16.84
N ILE A 630 -21.21 4.66 -16.81
CA ILE A 630 -22.04 3.70 -16.08
C ILE A 630 -23.25 3.33 -16.94
N LYS A 631 -23.63 2.05 -16.93
CA LYS A 631 -24.89 1.55 -17.52
C LYS A 631 -25.66 0.76 -16.45
N GLU A 632 -26.88 1.18 -16.15
CA GLU A 632 -27.68 0.62 -15.05
C GLU A 632 -29.04 0.12 -15.54
N ARG A 633 -29.50 -1.01 -15.00
CA ARG A 633 -30.86 -1.54 -15.19
C ARG A 633 -31.64 -1.58 -13.88
N ARG A 634 -32.89 -1.09 -13.94
CA ARG A 634 -33.92 -1.19 -12.88
C ARG A 634 -35.25 -1.58 -13.49
N GLY A 635 -35.92 -2.59 -12.93
CA GLY A 635 -37.26 -2.99 -13.35
C GLY A 635 -37.34 -3.26 -14.86
N GLY A 636 -36.30 -3.85 -15.45
CA GLY A 636 -36.18 -4.06 -16.89
C GLY A 636 -35.67 -2.85 -17.72
N GLN A 637 -35.78 -1.62 -17.24
CA GLN A 637 -35.37 -0.41 -17.98
C GLN A 637 -33.87 -0.14 -17.87
N TRP A 638 -33.19 0.14 -19.00
CA TRP A 638 -31.79 0.56 -19.03
C TRP A 638 -31.63 2.09 -19.09
N ARG A 639 -30.69 2.62 -18.31
CA ARG A 639 -30.18 4.02 -18.40
C ARG A 639 -28.65 4.02 -18.45
N ALA A 640 -28.03 5.13 -18.88
CA ALA A 640 -26.58 5.26 -18.98
C ALA A 640 -26.08 6.68 -18.66
N LEU A 641 -24.91 6.76 -18.02
CA LEU A 641 -24.21 7.99 -17.66
C LEU A 641 -23.03 8.20 -18.62
N SER A 642 -22.94 9.37 -19.25
CA SER A 642 -21.83 9.74 -20.15
C SER A 642 -20.76 10.55 -19.41
N ASN A 643 -19.51 10.53 -19.92
CA ASN A 643 -18.43 11.38 -19.40
C ASN A 643 -18.74 12.89 -19.47
N LYS A 644 -19.69 13.32 -20.30
CA LYS A 644 -20.18 14.71 -20.35
C LYS A 644 -20.98 15.14 -19.12
N ASN A 645 -21.51 14.18 -18.35
CA ASN A 645 -22.46 14.42 -17.26
C ASN A 645 -21.82 14.18 -15.86
N VAL A 646 -20.49 14.08 -15.78
CA VAL A 646 -19.74 13.87 -14.54
C VAL A 646 -18.62 14.92 -14.41
N PRO A 647 -18.09 15.18 -13.20
CA PRO A 647 -17.00 16.14 -13.03
C PRO A 647 -15.76 15.73 -13.85
N SER A 648 -15.12 16.71 -14.49
CA SER A 648 -13.95 16.48 -15.32
C SER A 648 -12.66 16.35 -14.51
N ARG A 649 -11.64 15.75 -15.14
CA ARG A 649 -10.28 15.58 -14.62
C ARG A 649 -9.29 15.87 -15.75
N GLY A 650 -9.14 17.13 -16.13
CA GLY A 650 -8.54 17.48 -17.42
C GLY A 650 -9.31 16.81 -18.57
N HIS A 651 -8.66 15.89 -19.29
CA HIS A 651 -9.28 15.09 -20.35
C HIS A 651 -10.08 13.87 -19.86
N GLY A 652 -9.85 13.43 -18.61
CA GLY A 652 -10.55 12.33 -17.96
C GLY A 652 -11.81 12.76 -17.19
N SER A 653 -12.36 11.82 -16.41
CA SER A 653 -13.51 12.00 -15.53
C SER A 653 -13.13 11.71 -14.08
N ASN A 654 -13.87 12.27 -13.12
CA ASN A 654 -13.66 12.05 -11.69
C ASN A 654 -15.00 12.14 -10.95
N VAL A 655 -15.42 11.03 -10.36
CA VAL A 655 -16.71 10.85 -9.69
C VAL A 655 -16.43 10.59 -8.21
N PRO A 656 -16.63 11.59 -7.33
CA PRO A 656 -16.45 11.41 -5.89
C PRO A 656 -17.39 10.33 -5.33
N LEU A 657 -18.65 10.31 -5.77
CA LEU A 657 -19.62 9.30 -5.39
C LEU A 657 -20.70 9.12 -6.47
N TYR A 658 -20.87 7.89 -6.93
CA TYR A 658 -22.08 7.41 -7.60
C TYR A 658 -22.78 6.39 -6.69
N VAL A 659 -24.11 6.47 -6.63
CA VAL A 659 -24.96 5.53 -5.89
C VAL A 659 -26.03 5.00 -6.86
N GLY A 660 -26.16 3.68 -6.91
CA GLY A 660 -27.14 2.98 -7.75
C GLY A 660 -27.67 1.75 -7.03
N LEU A 661 -28.73 1.94 -6.25
CA LEU A 661 -29.53 0.88 -5.63
C LEU A 661 -30.95 1.39 -5.44
N GLU A 662 -31.92 0.48 -5.39
CA GLU A 662 -33.30 0.83 -5.06
C GLU A 662 -33.38 1.58 -3.73
N GLN A 663 -34.01 2.74 -3.74
CA GLN A 663 -34.42 3.43 -2.52
C GLN A 663 -35.56 2.64 -1.87
N SER A 664 -35.29 2.04 -0.71
CA SER A 664 -36.31 1.33 0.07
C SER A 664 -37.44 2.28 0.43
N SER A 665 -38.63 2.06 -0.13
CA SER A 665 -39.83 2.83 0.19
C SER A 665 -40.12 2.71 1.69
N HIS A 666 -40.11 3.83 2.41
CA HIS A 666 -40.67 3.91 3.75
C HIS A 666 -42.19 3.86 3.66
N ASN A 667 -42.74 2.67 3.37
CA ASN A 667 -44.14 2.35 3.64
C ASN A 667 -44.29 2.09 5.15
N GLY A 668 -44.00 3.14 5.93
CA GLY A 668 -44.26 3.22 7.36
C GLY A 668 -45.73 3.51 7.62
N ASP A 669 -46.63 2.79 6.95
CA ASP A 669 -48.04 2.76 7.30
C ASP A 669 -48.17 1.98 8.60
N GLU A 670 -48.07 2.69 9.74
CA GLU A 670 -48.65 2.22 11.00
C GLU A 670 -50.17 2.13 10.83
N CYS A 671 -50.62 1.05 10.21
CA CYS A 671 -52.04 0.77 10.00
C CYS A 671 -52.67 0.26 11.30
N CYS A 672 -52.66 1.13 12.32
CA CYS A 672 -53.41 1.03 13.57
C CYS A 672 -54.92 1.15 13.31
N LYS A 673 -55.46 0.20 12.53
CA LYS A 673 -56.89 0.01 12.34
C LYS A 673 -57.45 -0.69 13.56
N LYS A 674 -58.25 0.05 14.31
CA LYS A 674 -59.09 -0.45 15.40
C LYS A 674 -60.08 -1.49 14.85
N SER A 675 -60.17 -2.62 15.55
CA SER A 675 -61.38 -3.43 15.71
C SER A 675 -61.27 -4.17 17.04
#